data_AF-A0A2A4N5Z3-F1
#
_entry.id   AF-A0A2A4N5Z3-F1
#
_cell.length_a   1.000
_cell.length_b   1.000
_cell.length_c   1.000
_cell.angle_alpha   90.00
_cell.angle_beta   90.00
_cell.angle_gamma   90.00
#
_symmetry.space_group_name_H-M   'P 1'
#
loop_
_entity.id
_entity.type
_entity.pdbx_description
1 polymer ?
#
loop_
_entity_poly.entity_id
_entity_poly.type
_entity_poly.pdbx_seq_one_letter_code
_entity_poly.pdbx_strand_id
1 'polypeptide(L)'
;MKKIIIGLVAFIVLFVLGIFLIPIVYKSEIVAMVKEEINNNVEAKVDFSDFDATLINNFPDLTIAVKDLRVVCIGDFEGDTLASIELFEITVDVMSVITGDQIGVKTIKIDKPRINARILKNGKANWELTSDDGTAEEDAGSTEETKFKVALKNYEMNDAVIFYEDQTIPFSTKLIGFTHKMTGDFTQDIFDLKNNIVIDALDMTFDGMRYMKSVKTDFQANLEMDMVNYKYTFKDNKLQLNDLFLGFDGWVAMPTDDIDMDMKFFTKETSFKSLLSMIPSAFTADFADVKTGGTLALTGFVKGKYSETNTDTTMPGFNIDLKIADAMVKYPDLPSSIDNINIELKVENVDGEPDNTNINIPKFHIEIDGDPFDMRLALKTPVSDPDIDAEINGRLDLDKLTKAYPLEDEMKVGGIIDANLRTSGKMSAIDEERYEDFNTDGNIEFTNLTYEEPEMPSVLIKSMIITFNPKNVSLTKFDSKLGKSDFSANGTLDNYFGYLLRDEPLKGSLNLSSNLFDADEWLEEESEDGGSASSSQVAAEDTIPLEIIEIPKNIDFVMNVSMKKILYDNMTINDLQGAVRVKDQVAIMNNLKMNMLQGEVVVNGSYNTQDIEIPIFDFDLKVKACDIQESFYAFNTVQAIVPMGKYTSGRYSTEMSIKGKLDDEMMPDMNSLDGHGLMLVIDAVVENFKPLVKVSQALKMKMFEKYEIKNTKVSFTIADGRMILSPFDIKDGDNKFNISGNSGFDSTIDYLVKADVPRSIIGGQANALIDNFLALGGAQAQNLIGDRINVNINIGGTIDNPTIKTGFGDNASTAKSNLQDKAKDALAKKKKELEDKVKQEADKAKAKAKAEAEKAKQKAKQDALKKKKEIEAKLKAEAAKRKKAAKEKAKEEAEKAKQKAAEEAKKKLKGLLKNK
;
A
#
# COMPACT_ATOMS: atom_id res chain seq x y z
N MET A 1 22.98 78.63 56.97
CA MET A 1 22.40 78.03 55.74
C MET A 1 23.39 77.19 54.95
N LYS A 2 24.54 77.70 54.45
CA LYS A 2 25.51 76.88 53.68
C LYS A 2 25.93 75.55 54.33
N LYS A 3 26.21 75.50 55.64
CA LYS A 3 26.61 74.26 56.35
C LYS A 3 25.49 73.22 56.50
N ILE A 4 24.23 73.67 56.57
CA ILE A 4 23.05 72.80 56.67
C ILE A 4 22.72 72.21 55.29
N ILE A 5 22.84 73.02 54.23
CA ILE A 5 22.68 72.54 52.85
C ILE A 5 23.79 71.55 52.47
N ILE A 6 25.05 71.81 52.87
CA ILE A 6 26.15 70.86 52.64
C ILE A 6 25.95 69.57 53.45
N GLY A 7 25.46 69.65 54.70
CA GLY A 7 25.15 68.48 55.51
C GLY A 7 23.98 67.66 54.96
N LEU A 8 22.94 68.32 54.44
CA LEU A 8 21.80 67.67 53.80
C LEU A 8 22.19 67.03 52.47
N VAL A 9 22.99 67.71 51.64
CA VAL A 9 23.53 67.15 50.40
C VAL A 9 24.49 65.99 50.69
N ALA A 10 25.36 66.10 51.69
CA ALA A 10 26.25 65.00 52.08
C ALA A 10 25.49 63.80 52.64
N PHE A 11 24.42 64.03 53.41
CA PHE A 11 23.53 62.97 53.90
C PHE A 11 22.75 62.32 52.76
N ILE A 12 22.20 63.10 51.81
CA ILE A 12 21.53 62.56 50.62
C ILE A 12 22.52 61.77 49.77
N VAL A 13 23.73 62.27 49.57
CA VAL A 13 24.79 61.57 48.82
C VAL A 13 25.21 60.29 49.53
N LEU A 14 25.39 60.29 50.86
CA LEU A 14 25.70 59.09 51.66
C LEU A 14 24.53 58.10 51.74
N PHE A 15 23.29 58.58 51.79
CA PHE A 15 22.08 57.77 51.79
C PHE A 15 21.85 57.10 50.44
N VAL A 16 22.04 57.86 49.35
CA VAL A 16 22.05 57.34 47.98
C VAL A 16 23.19 56.33 47.82
N LEU A 17 24.43 56.65 48.23
CA LEU A 17 25.56 55.69 48.26
C LEU A 17 25.26 54.43 49.09
N GLY A 18 24.57 54.57 50.21
CA GLY A 18 24.17 53.45 51.07
C GLY A 18 23.17 52.52 50.38
N ILE A 19 22.16 53.08 49.71
CA ILE A 19 21.21 52.30 48.89
C ILE A 19 21.93 51.60 47.73
N PHE A 20 22.92 52.25 47.10
CA PHE A 20 23.75 51.65 46.06
C PHE A 20 24.67 50.52 46.56
N LEU A 21 25.07 50.53 47.83
CA LEU A 21 25.99 49.53 48.40
C LEU A 21 25.27 48.26 48.90
N ILE A 22 23.98 48.31 49.24
CA ILE A 22 23.24 47.15 49.78
C ILE A 22 23.24 45.94 48.82
N PRO A 23 22.91 46.08 47.52
CA PRO A 23 22.94 44.94 46.58
C PRO A 23 24.36 44.38 46.37
N ILE A 24 25.39 45.23 46.50
CA ILE A 24 26.79 44.86 46.30
C ILE A 24 27.35 44.10 47.51
N VAL A 25 27.00 44.53 48.72
CA VAL A 25 27.52 43.95 49.98
C VAL A 25 26.81 42.64 50.34
N TYR A 26 25.51 42.52 50.08
CA TYR A 26 24.70 41.34 50.46
C TYR A 26 24.39 40.38 49.29
N LYS A 27 25.14 40.50 48.19
CA LYS A 27 24.90 39.77 46.93
C LYS A 27 24.72 38.25 47.11
N SER A 28 25.58 37.59 47.90
CA SER A 28 25.51 36.14 48.10
C SER A 28 24.28 35.69 48.90
N GLU A 29 23.83 36.49 49.87
CA GLU A 29 22.65 36.18 50.68
C GLU A 29 21.36 36.41 49.88
N ILE A 30 21.33 37.46 49.05
CA ILE A 30 20.22 37.74 48.13
C ILE A 30 20.09 36.61 47.10
N VAL A 31 21.19 36.15 46.50
CA VAL A 31 21.18 35.01 45.54
C VAL A 31 20.63 33.74 46.19
N ALA A 32 21.06 33.40 47.41
CA ALA A 32 20.58 32.22 48.12
C ALA A 32 19.08 32.29 48.41
N MET A 33 18.62 33.44 48.93
CA MET A 33 17.21 33.69 49.23
C MET A 33 16.33 33.63 47.98
N VAL A 34 16.76 34.26 46.88
CA VAL A 34 16.02 34.26 45.61
C VAL A 34 15.92 32.84 45.03
N LYS A 35 17.00 32.05 45.07
CA LYS A 35 16.95 30.65 44.62
C LYS A 35 16.02 29.81 45.48
N GLU A 36 16.10 29.93 46.79
CA GLU A 36 15.23 29.20 47.72
C GLU A 36 13.77 29.55 47.47
N GLU A 37 13.44 30.85 47.36
CA GLU A 37 12.08 31.31 47.10
C GLU A 37 11.56 30.83 45.75
N ILE A 38 12.34 30.92 44.66
CA ILE A 38 11.91 30.44 43.34
C ILE A 38 11.63 28.93 43.39
N ASN A 39 12.56 28.12 43.90
CA ASN A 39 12.41 26.66 43.94
C ASN A 39 11.29 26.20 44.89
N ASN A 40 10.90 26.99 45.88
CA ASN A 40 9.74 26.70 46.74
C ASN A 40 8.40 26.97 46.04
N ASN A 41 8.39 27.82 45.01
CA ASN A 41 7.17 28.23 44.31
C ASN A 41 7.03 27.60 42.90
N VAL A 42 7.99 26.77 42.47
CA VAL A 42 7.95 26.12 41.16
C VAL A 42 8.26 24.62 41.24
N GLU A 43 7.52 23.81 40.48
CA GLU A 43 7.80 22.41 40.21
C GLU A 43 8.92 22.25 39.17
N ALA A 44 10.07 22.84 39.45
CA ALA A 44 11.29 22.69 38.67
C ALA A 44 12.50 22.99 39.54
N LYS A 45 13.67 22.52 39.10
CA LYS A 45 14.93 22.94 39.71
C LYS A 45 15.48 24.14 38.97
N VAL A 46 15.39 25.32 39.59
CA VAL A 46 15.89 26.58 39.05
C VAL A 46 17.24 26.93 39.66
N ASP A 47 18.23 27.21 38.81
CA ASP A 47 19.58 27.60 39.22
C ASP A 47 20.13 28.73 38.34
N PHE A 48 21.09 29.51 38.84
CA PHE A 48 21.76 30.58 38.10
C PHE A 48 23.13 30.92 38.71
N SER A 49 24.09 31.40 37.91
CA SER A 49 25.46 31.63 38.38
C SER A 49 25.64 32.96 39.10
N ASP A 50 24.96 34.01 38.64
CA ASP A 50 25.17 35.38 39.11
C ASP A 50 23.88 36.21 39.08
N PHE A 51 23.81 37.21 39.95
CA PHE A 51 22.73 38.19 40.06
C PHE A 51 23.32 39.60 40.19
N ASP A 52 22.81 40.55 39.41
CA ASP A 52 23.20 41.96 39.47
C ASP A 52 21.97 42.87 39.48
N ALA A 53 22.06 44.00 40.17
CA ALA A 53 21.00 44.98 40.28
C ALA A 53 21.59 46.39 40.19
N THR A 54 21.23 47.14 39.15
CA THR A 54 21.83 48.44 38.84
C THR A 54 20.81 49.50 38.46
N LEU A 55 21.07 50.73 38.88
CA LEU A 55 20.32 51.95 38.51
C LEU A 55 21.09 52.82 37.52
N ILE A 56 22.36 52.52 37.23
CA ILE A 56 23.27 53.48 36.57
C ILE A 56 22.90 53.67 35.09
N ASN A 57 22.49 52.60 34.40
CA ASN A 57 22.24 52.63 32.97
C ASN A 57 20.84 53.14 32.61
N ASN A 58 19.86 52.99 33.52
CA ASN A 58 18.45 53.25 33.26
C ASN A 58 17.77 54.14 34.32
N PHE A 59 18.51 54.94 35.11
CA PHE A 59 17.94 55.76 36.19
C PHE A 59 16.74 56.62 35.71
N PRO A 60 15.61 56.63 36.43
CA PRO A 60 15.38 56.08 37.77
C PRO A 60 15.01 54.59 37.84
N ASP A 61 14.99 53.86 36.73
CA ASP A 61 14.57 52.45 36.68
C ASP A 61 15.68 51.49 37.14
N LEU A 62 15.27 50.40 37.79
CA LEU A 62 16.13 49.34 38.30
C LEU A 62 16.23 48.21 37.26
N THR A 63 17.44 47.93 36.80
CA THR A 63 17.72 46.75 35.99
C THR A 63 18.25 45.63 36.86
N ILE A 64 17.60 44.48 36.79
CA ILE A 64 18.00 43.23 37.42
C ILE A 64 18.49 42.30 36.32
N ALA A 65 19.68 41.74 36.48
CA ALA A 65 20.29 40.81 35.53
C ALA A 65 20.65 39.48 36.22
N VAL A 66 20.27 38.37 35.60
CA VAL A 66 20.58 37.00 36.02
C VAL A 66 21.40 36.32 34.93
N LYS A 67 22.53 35.70 35.31
CA LYS A 67 23.41 35.00 34.38
C LYS A 67 23.32 33.48 34.54
N ASP A 68 23.44 32.78 33.43
CA ASP A 68 23.41 31.32 33.34
C ASP A 68 22.18 30.69 34.03
N LEU A 69 21.00 31.27 33.81
CA LEU A 69 19.75 30.76 34.37
C LEU A 69 19.41 29.41 33.72
N ARG A 70 19.10 28.41 34.54
CA ARG A 70 18.66 27.07 34.12
C ARG A 70 17.40 26.68 34.85
N VAL A 71 16.46 26.12 34.10
CA VAL A 71 15.21 25.55 34.60
C VAL A 71 15.18 24.08 34.19
N VAL A 72 15.52 23.20 35.13
CA VAL A 72 15.56 21.75 34.91
C VAL A 72 14.23 21.15 35.34
N CYS A 73 13.65 20.34 34.46
CA CYS A 73 12.34 19.75 34.70
C CYS A 73 12.40 18.61 35.74
N ILE A 74 11.30 18.39 36.44
CA ILE A 74 11.08 17.28 37.36
C ILE A 74 9.81 16.49 36.95
N GLY A 75 9.51 15.37 37.62
CA GLY A 75 8.30 14.59 37.36
C GLY A 75 8.30 13.93 35.97
N ASP A 76 7.22 14.11 35.21
CA ASP A 76 7.03 13.47 33.88
C ASP A 76 8.07 13.89 32.83
N PHE A 77 8.83 14.96 33.10
CA PHE A 77 9.88 15.50 32.24
C PHE A 77 11.27 15.39 32.87
N GLU A 78 11.46 14.53 33.89
CA GLU A 78 12.74 14.35 34.58
C GLU A 78 13.88 13.99 33.60
N GLY A 79 15.02 14.66 33.76
CA GLY A 79 16.18 14.51 32.87
C GLY A 79 16.23 15.49 31.69
N ASP A 80 15.16 16.28 31.49
CA ASP A 80 15.09 17.34 30.48
C ASP A 80 15.31 18.74 31.10
N THR A 81 15.61 19.73 30.26
CA THR A 81 15.79 21.14 30.66
C THR A 81 14.88 22.02 29.83
N LEU A 82 13.88 22.65 30.46
CA LEU A 82 12.95 23.56 29.81
C LEU A 82 13.69 24.77 29.21
N ALA A 83 14.59 25.39 30.00
CA ALA A 83 15.28 26.59 29.58
C ALA A 83 16.71 26.66 30.13
N SER A 84 17.65 27.09 29.29
CA SER A 84 19.00 27.53 29.67
C SER A 84 19.28 28.87 29.02
N ILE A 85 19.54 29.92 29.81
CA ILE A 85 19.62 31.31 29.35
C ILE A 85 20.96 31.90 29.82
N GLU A 86 21.76 32.42 28.89
CA GLU A 86 23.07 33.01 29.21
C GLU A 86 22.90 34.31 30.02
N LEU A 87 21.96 35.17 29.60
CA LEU A 87 21.64 36.42 30.29
C LEU A 87 20.13 36.71 30.23
N PHE A 88 19.54 36.97 31.38
CA PHE A 88 18.16 37.41 31.53
C PHE A 88 18.14 38.75 32.26
N GLU A 89 17.60 39.80 31.65
CA GLU A 89 17.51 41.14 32.23
C GLU A 89 16.05 41.60 32.31
N ILE A 90 15.63 42.10 33.46
CA ILE A 90 14.35 42.80 33.64
C ILE A 90 14.65 44.22 34.11
N THR A 91 13.99 45.21 33.52
CA THR A 91 14.00 46.59 34.02
C THR A 91 12.64 46.95 34.59
N VAL A 92 12.61 47.37 35.86
CA VAL A 92 11.40 47.70 36.62
C VAL A 92 11.44 49.14 37.12
N ASP A 93 10.26 49.73 37.29
CA ASP A 93 10.13 51.05 37.89
C ASP A 93 10.44 51.01 39.41
N VAL A 94 11.47 51.73 39.86
CA VAL A 94 11.89 51.74 41.28
C VAL A 94 10.79 52.21 42.22
N MET A 95 10.03 53.24 41.84
CA MET A 95 8.97 53.76 42.71
C MET A 95 7.88 52.72 42.92
N SER A 96 7.60 51.94 41.88
CA SER A 96 6.64 50.84 41.89
C SER A 96 7.05 49.70 42.84
N VAL A 97 8.35 49.43 42.94
CA VAL A 97 8.93 48.46 43.88
C VAL A 97 8.89 48.99 45.32
N ILE A 98 9.11 50.30 45.52
CA ILE A 98 9.14 50.93 46.86
C ILE A 98 7.73 51.09 47.44
N THR A 99 6.74 51.48 46.63
CA THR A 99 5.36 51.66 47.10
C THR A 99 4.65 50.33 47.36
N GLY A 100 5.07 49.24 46.69
CA GLY A 100 4.61 47.88 46.97
C GLY A 100 3.22 47.53 46.44
N ASP A 101 2.58 48.43 45.68
CA ASP A 101 1.21 48.24 45.20
C ASP A 101 1.14 47.53 43.84
N GLN A 102 2.02 47.88 42.87
CA GLN A 102 2.07 47.30 41.53
C GLN A 102 3.48 47.36 40.94
N ILE A 103 4.15 46.23 40.66
CA ILE A 103 5.49 46.23 40.05
C ILE A 103 5.38 46.51 38.55
N GLY A 104 5.91 47.66 38.09
CA GLY A 104 5.89 48.06 36.68
C GLY A 104 7.11 47.55 35.90
N VAL A 105 6.98 46.40 35.24
CA VAL A 105 8.01 45.85 34.34
C VAL A 105 8.01 46.64 33.03
N LYS A 106 9.12 47.31 32.69
CA LYS A 106 9.26 48.15 31.48
C LYS A 106 9.98 47.44 30.34
N THR A 107 11.03 46.68 30.65
CA THR A 107 11.84 45.99 29.64
C THR A 107 12.14 44.57 30.08
N ILE A 108 12.05 43.61 29.15
CA ILE A 108 12.54 42.24 29.31
C ILE A 108 13.56 41.98 28.20
N LYS A 109 14.73 41.47 28.56
CA LYS A 109 15.77 41.06 27.61
C LYS A 109 16.29 39.67 27.92
N ILE A 110 16.40 38.83 26.89
CA ILE A 110 16.80 37.43 26.99
C ILE A 110 17.88 37.16 25.94
N ASP A 111 19.09 36.84 26.36
CA ASP A 111 20.23 36.59 25.46
C ASP A 111 20.56 35.10 25.40
N LYS A 112 20.63 34.59 24.17
CA LYS A 112 20.94 33.20 23.79
C LYS A 112 20.18 32.13 24.59
N PRO A 113 18.85 32.24 24.75
CA PRO A 113 18.11 31.20 25.44
C PRO A 113 18.05 29.93 24.58
N ARG A 114 18.26 28.78 25.22
CA ARG A 114 17.92 27.46 24.67
C ARG A 114 16.68 26.96 25.38
N ILE A 115 15.58 26.84 24.65
CA ILE A 115 14.27 26.50 25.17
C ILE A 115 13.81 25.18 24.55
N ASN A 116 13.33 24.26 25.39
CA ASN A 116 12.73 23.00 24.99
C ASN A 116 11.32 22.92 25.57
N ALA A 117 10.33 23.30 24.78
CA ALA A 117 8.92 23.34 25.15
C ALA A 117 8.21 22.09 24.63
N ARG A 118 7.56 21.31 25.51
CA ARG A 118 6.95 20.03 25.13
C ARG A 118 5.58 19.83 25.76
N ILE A 119 4.62 19.37 24.95
CA ILE A 119 3.32 18.85 25.38
C ILE A 119 3.27 17.35 25.11
N LEU A 120 3.03 16.56 26.15
CA LEU A 120 2.89 15.11 26.04
C LEU A 120 1.51 14.72 25.49
N LYS A 121 1.35 13.46 25.06
CA LYS A 121 0.06 12.94 24.56
C LYS A 121 -1.11 13.09 25.54
N ASN A 122 -0.83 13.19 26.85
CA ASN A 122 -1.83 13.41 27.89
C ASN A 122 -2.20 14.90 28.07
N GLY A 123 -1.65 15.81 27.27
CA GLY A 123 -1.87 17.25 27.33
C GLY A 123 -1.01 18.00 28.34
N LYS A 124 -0.21 17.31 29.18
CA LYS A 124 0.65 17.96 30.17
C LYS A 124 1.81 18.67 29.48
N ALA A 125 2.07 19.91 29.85
CA ALA A 125 3.16 20.71 29.30
C ALA A 125 4.31 20.91 30.28
N ASN A 126 5.55 20.93 29.79
CA ASN A 126 6.74 21.04 30.67
C ASN A 126 7.01 22.47 31.19
N TRP A 127 6.22 23.46 30.79
CA TRP A 127 6.26 24.83 31.28
C TRP A 127 5.15 25.13 32.30
N GLU A 128 4.28 24.17 32.60
CA GLU A 128 3.34 24.25 33.71
C GLU A 128 4.11 23.97 35.01
N LEU A 129 4.77 25.02 35.52
CA LEU A 129 5.69 24.91 36.66
C LEU A 129 5.03 25.24 38.00
N THR A 130 3.75 25.57 38.06
CA THR A 130 3.07 25.90 39.31
C THR A 130 2.66 24.62 40.04
N SER A 131 2.94 24.54 41.33
CA SER A 131 2.48 23.45 42.18
C SER A 131 0.98 23.57 42.43
N ASP A 132 0.22 22.62 41.88
CA ASP A 132 -1.19 22.42 42.20
C ASP A 132 -1.32 21.88 43.63
N ASP A 133 -1.14 22.75 44.63
CA ASP A 133 -1.71 22.49 45.95
C ASP A 133 -3.23 22.60 45.81
N GLY A 134 -3.86 21.48 45.43
CA GLY A 134 -5.28 21.31 45.12
C GLY A 134 -6.24 21.55 46.29
N THR A 135 -6.14 22.70 46.96
CA THR A 135 -7.05 23.16 48.03
C THR A 135 -7.34 24.67 47.97
N ALA A 136 -7.12 25.34 46.85
CA ALA A 136 -7.83 26.57 46.56
C ALA A 136 -9.16 26.21 45.88
N GLU A 137 -10.20 25.98 46.68
CA GLU A 137 -11.56 26.19 46.18
C GLU A 137 -11.61 27.61 45.62
N GLU A 138 -12.05 27.77 44.36
CA GLU A 138 -12.43 29.06 43.81
C GLU A 138 -13.55 29.65 44.68
N ASP A 139 -13.15 30.46 45.65
CA ASP A 139 -14.08 31.32 46.37
C ASP A 139 -14.48 32.44 45.40
N ALA A 140 -15.62 32.26 44.74
CA ALA A 140 -16.20 33.15 43.73
C ALA A 140 -16.67 34.53 44.29
N GLY A 141 -15.90 35.11 45.21
CA GLY A 141 -16.17 36.38 45.87
C GLY A 141 -14.93 37.20 46.27
N SER A 142 -13.71 36.70 46.10
CA SER A 142 -12.49 37.47 46.39
C SER A 142 -12.01 38.24 45.17
N THR A 143 -12.31 39.55 45.14
CA THR A 143 -11.73 40.53 44.20
C THR A 143 -10.50 41.16 44.85
N GLU A 144 -9.52 40.35 45.25
CA GLU A 144 -8.20 40.91 45.52
C GLU A 144 -7.53 41.17 44.16
N GLU A 145 -7.47 42.44 43.76
CA GLU A 145 -6.74 42.87 42.58
C GLU A 145 -5.30 42.34 42.66
N THR A 146 -4.86 41.65 41.62
CA THR A 146 -3.47 41.22 41.47
C THR A 146 -2.57 42.45 41.55
N LYS A 147 -1.64 42.45 42.53
CA LYS A 147 -0.63 43.51 42.75
C LYS A 147 0.46 43.56 41.66
N PHE A 148 0.17 43.04 40.47
CA PHE A 148 1.13 42.93 39.38
C PHE A 148 0.50 43.53 38.12
N LYS A 149 1.08 44.65 37.63
CA LYS A 149 0.65 45.33 36.41
C LYS A 149 1.79 45.33 35.41
N VAL A 150 1.63 44.56 34.33
CA VAL A 150 2.63 44.47 33.25
C VAL A 150 2.61 45.76 32.42
N ALA A 151 3.46 46.71 32.78
CA ALA A 151 3.66 47.97 32.05
C ALA A 151 4.73 47.83 30.94
N LEU A 152 4.75 46.69 30.26
CA LEU A 152 5.81 46.31 29.33
C LEU A 152 5.89 47.32 28.19
N LYS A 153 7.10 47.77 27.88
CA LYS A 153 7.37 48.69 26.77
C LYS A 153 8.28 48.10 25.72
N ASN A 154 9.28 47.34 26.15
CA ASN A 154 10.27 46.73 25.26
C ASN A 154 10.49 45.26 25.63
N TYR A 155 10.57 44.42 24.61
CA TYR A 155 10.95 43.03 24.72
C TYR A 155 12.03 42.74 23.69
N GLU A 156 13.10 42.07 24.12
CA GLU A 156 14.18 41.64 23.24
C GLU A 156 14.61 40.21 23.58
N MET A 157 14.59 39.33 22.59
CA MET A 157 15.20 38.01 22.64
C MET A 157 16.22 37.92 21.52
N ASN A 158 17.45 37.51 21.83
CA ASN A 158 18.54 37.47 20.87
C ASN A 158 19.12 36.06 20.75
N ASP A 159 19.35 35.60 19.52
CA ASP A 159 20.05 34.34 19.20
C ASP A 159 19.52 33.10 19.96
N ALA A 160 18.20 32.97 20.02
CA ALA A 160 17.56 31.86 20.70
C ALA A 160 17.57 30.57 19.86
N VAL A 161 17.62 29.44 20.56
CA VAL A 161 17.28 28.13 19.98
C VAL A 161 16.07 27.59 20.72
N ILE A 162 14.96 27.45 20.00
CA ILE A 162 13.68 27.03 20.56
C ILE A 162 13.28 25.73 19.87
N PHE A 163 13.02 24.68 20.65
CA PHE A 163 12.36 23.49 20.18
C PHE A 163 10.98 23.43 20.83
N TYR A 164 9.95 23.25 20.02
CA TYR A 164 8.59 23.04 20.46
C TYR A 164 8.09 21.71 19.90
N GLU A 165 7.53 20.86 20.76
CA GLU A 165 6.90 19.60 20.38
C GLU A 165 5.53 19.51 21.04
N ASP A 166 4.49 19.24 20.24
CA ASP A 166 3.16 18.93 20.71
C ASP A 166 2.76 17.54 20.22
N GLN A 167 2.61 16.62 21.17
CA GLN A 167 2.25 15.23 20.87
C GLN A 167 0.73 15.01 20.83
N THR A 168 -0.08 16.01 21.21
CA THR A 168 -1.55 15.96 21.09
C THR A 168 -2.00 16.19 19.65
N ILE A 169 -1.30 17.08 18.96
CA ILE A 169 -1.41 17.35 17.53
C ILE A 169 -0.03 17.12 16.92
N PRO A 170 0.34 15.93 16.40
CA PRO A 170 1.73 15.52 16.10
C PRO A 170 2.53 16.57 15.30
N PHE A 171 3.08 17.54 16.02
CA PHE A 171 3.61 18.80 15.52
C PHE A 171 4.91 19.08 16.23
N SER A 172 5.90 19.53 15.47
CA SER A 172 7.13 20.04 16.05
C SER A 172 7.68 21.18 15.23
N THR A 173 8.33 22.11 15.91
CA THR A 173 9.10 23.18 15.27
C THR A 173 10.42 23.41 15.99
N LYS A 174 11.43 23.75 15.20
CA LYS A 174 12.74 24.15 15.70
C LYS A 174 13.11 25.49 15.10
N LEU A 175 13.41 26.45 15.97
CA LEU A 175 13.87 27.78 15.63
C LEU A 175 15.34 27.88 16.03
N ILE A 176 16.22 28.22 15.08
CA ILE A 176 17.64 28.44 15.33
C ILE A 176 17.98 29.88 14.96
N GLY A 177 18.72 30.57 15.84
CA GLY A 177 19.07 31.99 15.65
C GLY A 177 17.87 32.93 15.81
N PHE A 178 16.84 32.52 16.57
CA PHE A 178 15.63 33.30 16.74
C PHE A 178 15.92 34.60 17.49
N THR A 179 15.67 35.72 16.83
CA THR A 179 15.79 37.07 17.40
C THR A 179 14.46 37.76 17.29
N HIS A 180 13.93 38.29 18.40
CA HIS A 180 12.64 38.97 18.45
C HIS A 180 12.80 40.29 19.19
N LYS A 181 12.49 41.40 18.52
CA LYS A 181 12.40 42.74 19.11
C LYS A 181 10.97 43.23 19.01
N MET A 182 10.43 43.66 20.14
CA MET A 182 9.06 44.13 20.24
C MET A 182 8.98 45.39 21.09
N THR A 183 8.22 46.38 20.61
CA THR A 183 7.97 47.64 21.32
C THR A 183 6.49 47.98 21.28
N GLY A 184 5.90 48.31 22.43
CA GLY A 184 4.49 48.71 22.57
C GLY A 184 4.26 49.48 23.88
N ASP A 185 3.01 49.81 24.20
CA ASP A 185 2.65 50.40 25.51
C ASP A 185 1.45 49.64 26.08
N PHE A 186 1.75 48.52 26.73
CA PHE A 186 0.74 47.62 27.32
C PHE A 186 -0.02 48.24 28.50
N THR A 187 0.25 49.51 28.84
CA THR A 187 -0.54 50.26 29.82
C THR A 187 -1.84 50.85 29.25
N GLN A 188 -1.98 50.85 27.93
CA GLN A 188 -3.15 51.36 27.21
C GLN A 188 -4.05 50.22 26.75
N ASP A 189 -5.36 50.46 26.69
CA ASP A 189 -6.34 49.52 26.15
C ASP A 189 -6.15 49.27 24.65
N ILE A 190 -5.73 50.32 23.93
CA ILE A 190 -5.46 50.29 22.48
C ILE A 190 -4.09 50.92 22.20
N PHE A 191 -3.20 50.22 21.52
CA PHE A 191 -1.85 50.72 21.19
C PHE A 191 -1.26 50.03 19.95
N ASP A 192 -0.21 50.65 19.40
CA ASP A 192 0.58 50.06 18.31
C ASP A 192 1.72 49.20 18.87
N LEU A 193 1.77 47.94 18.44
CA LEU A 193 2.85 47.00 18.73
C LEU A 193 3.71 46.82 17.48
N LYS A 194 4.99 47.19 17.57
CA LYS A 194 5.97 46.93 16.51
C LYS A 194 6.71 45.65 16.83
N ASN A 195 6.69 44.71 15.89
CA ASN A 195 7.34 43.41 16.02
C ASN A 195 8.35 43.22 14.89
N ASN A 196 9.53 42.71 15.24
CA ASN A 196 10.55 42.29 14.30
C ASN A 196 11.13 40.95 14.76
N ILE A 197 10.93 39.90 13.97
CA ILE A 197 11.39 38.55 14.21
C ILE A 197 12.32 38.14 13.06
N VAL A 198 13.49 37.61 13.41
CA VAL A 198 14.45 37.01 12.47
C VAL A 198 14.77 35.60 12.95
N ILE A 199 14.77 34.63 12.04
CA ILE A 199 15.09 33.22 12.31
C ILE A 199 16.05 32.76 11.23
N ASP A 200 17.21 32.23 11.62
CA ASP A 200 18.22 31.77 10.65
C ASP A 200 17.84 30.42 10.04
N ALA A 201 17.23 29.54 10.82
CA ALA A 201 16.66 28.29 10.34
C ALA A 201 15.40 27.89 11.12
N LEU A 202 14.29 27.80 10.38
CA LEU A 202 12.99 27.29 10.83
C LEU A 202 12.75 25.90 10.24
N ASP A 203 12.58 24.93 11.12
CA ASP A 203 12.06 23.60 10.78
C ASP A 203 10.63 23.46 11.31
N MET A 204 9.74 22.85 10.52
CA MET A 204 8.36 22.57 10.91
C MET A 204 7.92 21.22 10.35
N THR A 205 7.41 20.37 11.23
CA THR A 205 6.86 19.05 10.90
C THR A 205 5.46 18.95 11.48
N PHE A 206 4.50 18.47 10.69
CA PHE A 206 3.13 18.21 11.12
C PHE A 206 2.67 16.89 10.50
N ASP A 207 2.10 16.02 11.33
CA ASP A 207 1.59 14.69 10.96
C ASP A 207 2.62 13.86 10.15
N GLY A 208 3.88 13.87 10.60
CA GLY A 208 5.00 13.18 9.95
C GLY A 208 5.55 13.85 8.69
N MET A 209 4.84 14.84 8.13
CA MET A 209 5.26 15.58 6.94
C MET A 209 6.07 16.82 7.33
N ARG A 210 7.26 16.96 6.72
CA ARG A 210 8.13 18.12 6.95
C ARG A 210 7.78 19.24 5.96
N TYR A 211 7.10 20.28 6.46
CA TYR A 211 6.65 21.44 5.70
C TYR A 211 7.73 22.50 5.50
N MET A 212 8.61 22.67 6.48
CA MET A 212 9.73 23.62 6.42
C MET A 212 11.01 22.91 6.86
N LYS A 213 12.09 23.15 6.12
CA LYS A 213 13.42 22.61 6.40
C LYS A 213 14.44 23.73 6.28
N SER A 214 14.93 24.20 7.42
CA SER A 214 15.93 25.26 7.53
C SER A 214 15.57 26.52 6.74
N VAL A 215 14.29 26.91 6.82
CA VAL A 215 13.78 28.11 6.14
C VAL A 215 14.27 29.34 6.90
N LYS A 216 14.87 30.31 6.20
CA LYS A 216 15.23 31.59 6.79
C LYS A 216 13.99 32.47 6.85
N THR A 217 13.74 33.11 8.00
CA THR A 217 12.53 33.91 8.23
C THR A 217 12.86 35.32 8.68
N ASP A 218 12.22 36.32 8.06
CA ASP A 218 12.19 37.72 8.53
C ASP A 218 10.73 38.16 8.55
N PHE A 219 10.21 38.45 9.74
CA PHE A 219 8.84 38.88 9.96
C PHE A 219 8.81 40.21 10.67
N GLN A 220 8.32 41.22 9.96
CA GLN A 220 8.09 42.56 10.49
C GLN A 220 6.59 42.81 10.49
N ALA A 221 6.03 43.18 11.62
CA ALA A 221 4.60 43.46 11.74
C ALA A 221 4.31 44.58 12.73
N ASN A 222 3.67 45.63 12.23
CA ASN A 222 3.04 46.66 13.06
C ASN A 222 1.56 46.27 13.25
N LEU A 223 1.20 45.99 14.50
CA LEU A 223 -0.15 45.57 14.89
C LEU A 223 -0.80 46.67 15.71
N GLU A 224 -2.06 46.97 15.46
CA GLU A 224 -2.90 47.66 16.44
C GLU A 224 -3.51 46.63 17.37
N MET A 225 -3.17 46.72 18.65
CA MET A 225 -3.66 45.87 19.70
C MET A 225 -4.87 46.54 20.33
N ASP A 226 -6.02 45.88 20.35
CA ASP A 226 -7.20 46.24 21.15
C ASP A 226 -7.38 45.16 22.20
N MET A 227 -6.94 45.46 23.42
CA MET A 227 -6.91 44.50 24.52
C MET A 227 -8.25 44.35 25.22
N VAL A 228 -9.21 45.25 24.95
CA VAL A 228 -10.59 45.13 25.47
C VAL A 228 -11.35 44.08 24.67
N ASN A 229 -11.17 44.06 23.36
CA ASN A 229 -11.83 43.11 22.46
C ASN A 229 -10.94 41.94 22.04
N TYR A 230 -9.72 41.85 22.58
CA TYR A 230 -8.69 40.87 22.18
C TYR A 230 -8.50 40.81 20.66
N LYS A 231 -8.47 41.98 20.02
CA LYS A 231 -8.42 42.12 18.57
C LYS A 231 -7.07 42.69 18.14
N TYR A 232 -6.48 42.07 17.12
CA TYR A 232 -5.17 42.39 16.59
C TYR A 232 -5.29 42.71 15.11
N THR A 233 -5.04 43.97 14.74
CA THR A 233 -5.19 44.45 13.37
C THR A 233 -3.82 44.67 12.73
N PHE A 234 -3.57 44.02 11.60
CA PHE A 234 -2.36 44.17 10.81
C PHE A 234 -2.38 45.49 10.04
N LYS A 235 -1.39 46.37 10.28
CA LYS A 235 -1.26 47.68 9.62
C LYS A 235 -0.25 47.67 8.47
N ASP A 236 1.00 47.36 8.81
CA ASP A 236 2.07 47.18 7.83
C ASP A 236 2.91 46.00 8.28
N ASN A 237 3.01 45.01 7.40
CA ASN A 237 3.69 43.78 7.70
C ASN A 237 4.32 43.17 6.46
N LYS A 238 5.40 42.45 6.70
CA LYS A 238 6.21 41.77 5.71
C LYS A 238 6.67 40.47 6.34
N LEU A 239 6.32 39.35 5.71
CA LEU A 239 6.90 38.05 6.02
C LEU A 239 7.77 37.65 4.85
N GLN A 240 9.04 37.38 5.11
CA GLN A 240 9.96 36.79 4.16
C GLN A 240 10.28 35.37 4.63
N LEU A 241 10.02 34.39 3.77
CA LEU A 241 10.43 32.99 3.94
C LEU A 241 11.39 32.66 2.80
N ASN A 242 12.68 32.50 3.09
CA ASN A 242 13.72 32.46 2.06
C ASN A 242 13.62 33.66 1.10
N ASP A 243 13.34 33.43 -0.18
CA ASP A 243 13.15 34.47 -1.20
C ASP A 243 11.66 34.84 -1.42
N LEU A 244 10.74 34.25 -0.65
CA LEU A 244 9.29 34.49 -0.75
C LEU A 244 8.83 35.61 0.18
N PHE A 245 8.39 36.73 -0.42
CA PHE A 245 7.84 37.87 0.31
C PHE A 245 6.31 37.88 0.29
N LEU A 246 5.72 37.77 1.47
CA LEU A 246 4.28 37.81 1.71
C LEU A 246 3.89 39.10 2.47
N GLY A 247 2.76 39.66 2.05
CA GLY A 247 1.99 40.66 2.77
C GLY A 247 0.72 40.05 3.32
N PHE A 248 0.21 40.66 4.38
CA PHE A 248 -1.06 40.35 5.03
C PHE A 248 -1.79 41.66 5.30
N ASP A 249 -3.11 41.65 5.17
CA ASP A 249 -3.97 42.74 5.62
C ASP A 249 -5.12 42.13 6.43
N GLY A 250 -5.64 42.87 7.42
CA GLY A 250 -6.84 42.44 8.13
C GLY A 250 -6.65 42.34 9.64
N TRP A 251 -7.44 41.48 10.28
CA TRP A 251 -7.45 41.33 11.72
C TRP A 251 -7.81 39.92 12.18
N VAL A 252 -7.37 39.60 13.39
CA VAL A 252 -7.74 38.39 14.15
C VAL A 252 -8.23 38.84 15.53
N ALA A 253 -9.28 38.22 16.07
CA ALA A 253 -9.81 38.51 17.39
C ALA A 253 -10.12 37.21 18.15
N MET A 254 -9.81 37.19 19.44
CA MET A 254 -10.05 36.06 20.34
C MET A 254 -10.72 36.52 21.64
N PRO A 255 -11.97 37.03 21.59
CA PRO A 255 -12.67 37.53 22.78
C PRO A 255 -13.10 36.42 23.75
N THR A 256 -13.19 35.18 23.27
CA THR A 256 -13.44 33.93 24.02
C THR A 256 -12.54 32.83 23.43
N ASP A 257 -12.88 31.55 23.62
CA ASP A 257 -12.15 30.40 23.02
C ASP A 257 -12.18 30.37 21.48
N ASP A 258 -13.06 31.17 20.88
CA ASP A 258 -13.24 31.22 19.44
C ASP A 258 -12.32 32.26 18.79
N ILE A 259 -11.80 31.93 17.62
CA ILE A 259 -10.97 32.84 16.84
C ILE A 259 -11.80 33.38 15.68
N ASP A 260 -12.12 34.67 15.71
CA ASP A 260 -12.75 35.37 14.58
C ASP A 260 -11.67 36.09 13.76
N MET A 261 -11.76 36.06 12.43
CA MET A 261 -10.74 36.63 11.58
C MET A 261 -11.30 37.16 10.26
N ASP A 262 -10.66 38.18 9.71
CA ASP A 262 -10.81 38.63 8.33
C ASP A 262 -9.41 39.01 7.85
N MET A 263 -8.73 38.03 7.30
CA MET A 263 -7.33 38.09 6.90
C MET A 263 -7.22 37.94 5.39
N LYS A 264 -6.39 38.76 4.77
CA LYS A 264 -5.96 38.63 3.37
C LYS A 264 -4.47 38.41 3.33
N PHE A 265 -4.00 37.64 2.38
CA PHE A 265 -2.58 37.47 2.12
C PHE A 265 -2.28 37.64 0.63
N PHE A 266 -1.08 38.10 0.32
CA PHE A 266 -0.65 38.32 -1.05
C PHE A 266 0.87 38.31 -1.19
N THR A 267 1.38 37.92 -2.35
CA THR A 267 2.82 38.05 -2.67
C THR A 267 3.18 39.50 -2.94
N LYS A 268 4.24 40.02 -2.29
CA LYS A 268 4.83 41.33 -2.59
C LYS A 268 5.89 41.25 -3.69
N GLU A 269 6.60 40.13 -3.78
CA GLU A 269 7.50 39.82 -4.89
C GLU A 269 6.82 38.86 -5.86
N THR A 270 6.96 39.14 -7.15
CA THR A 270 6.28 38.38 -8.20
C THR A 270 7.21 37.45 -8.95
N SER A 271 8.35 37.06 -8.38
CA SER A 271 9.30 36.16 -9.04
C SER A 271 8.89 34.70 -8.81
N PHE A 272 8.87 33.90 -9.86
CA PHE A 272 8.63 32.45 -9.73
C PHE A 272 9.71 31.75 -8.89
N LYS A 273 10.95 32.27 -8.91
CA LYS A 273 12.06 31.77 -8.08
C LYS A 273 11.71 31.67 -6.60
N SER A 274 10.94 32.64 -6.11
CA SER A 274 10.52 32.76 -4.73
C SER A 274 9.67 31.55 -4.27
N LEU A 275 8.75 31.05 -5.10
CA LEU A 275 7.94 29.88 -4.77
C LEU A 275 8.79 28.61 -4.69
N LEU A 276 9.71 28.43 -5.64
CA LEU A 276 10.58 27.27 -5.68
C LEU A 276 11.53 27.19 -4.49
N SER A 277 11.91 28.33 -3.90
CA SER A 277 12.74 28.37 -2.67
C SER A 277 12.07 27.73 -1.44
N MET A 278 10.77 27.43 -1.51
CA MET A 278 10.02 26.74 -0.46
C MET A 278 9.98 25.22 -0.61
N ILE A 279 10.40 24.68 -1.76
CA ILE A 279 10.43 23.23 -1.97
C ILE A 279 11.59 22.63 -1.17
N PRO A 280 11.37 21.63 -0.30
CA PRO A 280 12.43 21.03 0.49
C PRO A 280 13.56 20.48 -0.38
N SER A 281 14.81 20.70 0.03
CA SER A 281 16.00 20.19 -0.67
C SER A 281 16.05 18.67 -0.86
N ALA A 282 15.22 17.91 -0.13
CA ALA A 282 15.08 16.48 -0.33
C ALA A 282 14.52 16.12 -1.73
N PHE A 283 13.87 17.05 -2.42
CA PHE A 283 13.30 16.84 -3.75
C PHE A 283 14.16 17.38 -4.89
N THR A 284 15.28 18.08 -4.59
CA THR A 284 16.21 18.60 -5.61
C THR A 284 17.61 18.82 -5.01
N ALA A 285 18.60 18.01 -5.41
CA ALA A 285 20.01 18.40 -5.26
C ALA A 285 20.26 19.67 -6.12
N ASP A 286 21.05 20.61 -5.62
CA ASP A 286 21.60 21.74 -6.39
C ASP A 286 20.64 22.86 -6.86
N PHE A 287 19.55 23.11 -6.10
CA PHE A 287 18.62 24.23 -6.41
C PHE A 287 19.30 25.61 -6.49
N ALA A 288 20.40 25.83 -5.76
CA ALA A 288 21.10 27.12 -5.74
C ALA A 288 21.54 27.59 -7.13
N ASP A 289 21.84 26.65 -8.03
CA ASP A 289 22.35 26.93 -9.37
C ASP A 289 21.27 26.83 -10.46
N VAL A 290 20.07 26.35 -10.13
CA VAL A 290 18.93 26.28 -11.06
C VAL A 290 18.54 27.68 -11.51
N LYS A 291 18.55 27.89 -12.83
CA LYS A 291 18.06 29.13 -13.44
C LYS A 291 16.55 29.07 -13.52
N THR A 292 15.90 30.14 -13.09
CA THR A 292 14.44 30.27 -13.06
C THR A 292 14.04 31.62 -13.62
N GLY A 293 12.90 31.68 -14.29
CA GLY A 293 12.32 32.91 -14.83
C GLY A 293 10.79 32.89 -14.68
N GLY A 294 10.17 34.01 -15.04
CA GLY A 294 8.71 34.19 -15.01
C GLY A 294 8.15 34.76 -13.71
N THR A 295 6.83 34.89 -13.71
CA THR A 295 6.12 35.61 -12.65
C THR A 295 5.19 34.74 -11.83
N LEU A 296 5.03 35.13 -10.57
CA LEU A 296 4.16 34.54 -9.57
C LEU A 296 3.25 35.63 -9.02
N ALA A 297 1.97 35.32 -8.84
CA ALA A 297 1.06 36.07 -8.01
C ALA A 297 0.25 35.08 -7.19
N LEU A 298 0.34 35.19 -5.87
CA LEU A 298 -0.49 34.45 -4.94
C LEU A 298 -1.30 35.48 -4.15
N THR A 299 -2.61 35.30 -4.09
CA THR A 299 -3.52 36.07 -3.25
C THR A 299 -4.53 35.16 -2.59
N GLY A 300 -5.08 35.56 -1.45
CA GLY A 300 -6.16 34.81 -0.83
C GLY A 300 -6.70 35.50 0.39
N PHE A 301 -7.70 34.87 0.99
CA PHE A 301 -8.27 35.32 2.25
C PHE A 301 -8.65 34.15 3.14
N VAL A 302 -8.76 34.42 4.43
CA VAL A 302 -9.40 33.56 5.43
C VAL A 302 -10.33 34.46 6.24
N LYS A 303 -11.60 34.09 6.32
CA LYS A 303 -12.64 34.93 6.90
C LYS A 303 -13.71 34.12 7.63
N GLY A 304 -14.04 34.56 8.83
CA GLY A 304 -15.05 33.96 9.68
C GLY A 304 -14.43 33.37 10.93
N LYS A 305 -15.19 32.47 11.56
CA LYS A 305 -14.90 31.97 12.89
C LYS A 305 -14.27 30.59 12.81
N TYR A 306 -13.12 30.41 13.45
CA TYR A 306 -12.58 29.12 13.84
C TYR A 306 -13.03 28.80 15.27
N SER A 307 -13.58 27.60 15.46
CA SER A 307 -14.01 27.10 16.77
C SER A 307 -13.80 25.60 16.81
N GLU A 308 -13.13 25.11 17.84
CA GLU A 308 -12.91 23.68 18.04
C GLU A 308 -13.52 23.27 19.38
N THR A 309 -14.49 22.36 19.32
CA THR A 309 -15.08 21.73 20.50
C THR A 309 -14.90 20.22 20.40
N ASN A 310 -15.09 19.50 21.51
CA ASN A 310 -15.01 18.04 21.53
C ASN A 310 -15.99 17.33 20.56
N THR A 311 -16.98 18.04 19.99
CA THR A 311 -18.04 17.46 19.15
C THR A 311 -18.22 18.11 17.78
N ASP A 312 -17.80 19.36 17.60
CA ASP A 312 -17.95 20.12 16.35
C ASP A 312 -16.72 21.04 16.13
N THR A 313 -16.24 21.09 14.89
CA THR A 313 -15.22 22.04 14.42
C THR A 313 -15.86 22.97 13.40
N THR A 314 -15.80 24.28 13.64
CA THR A 314 -16.19 25.30 12.66
C THR A 314 -14.94 25.87 12.02
N MET A 315 -14.86 25.83 10.69
CA MET A 315 -13.75 26.40 9.92
C MET A 315 -14.15 27.76 9.34
N PRO A 316 -13.21 28.72 9.21
CA PRO A 316 -13.46 29.93 8.46
C PRO A 316 -13.55 29.62 6.95
N GLY A 317 -14.32 30.43 6.21
CA GLY A 317 -14.26 30.42 4.75
C GLY A 317 -12.90 30.93 4.28
N PHE A 318 -12.43 30.44 3.14
CA PHE A 318 -11.12 30.79 2.58
C PHE A 318 -11.12 30.81 1.06
N ASN A 319 -10.14 31.51 0.51
CA ASN A 319 -9.81 31.47 -0.91
C ASN A 319 -8.30 31.52 -1.12
N ILE A 320 -7.86 30.85 -2.17
CA ILE A 320 -6.49 30.85 -2.66
C ILE A 320 -6.53 31.01 -4.17
N ASP A 321 -5.94 32.08 -4.68
CA ASP A 321 -5.72 32.33 -6.09
C ASP A 321 -4.21 32.33 -6.35
N LEU A 322 -3.74 31.34 -7.13
CA LEU A 322 -2.36 31.23 -7.58
C LEU A 322 -2.28 31.41 -9.08
N LYS A 323 -1.41 32.31 -9.52
CA LYS A 323 -1.10 32.55 -10.93
C LYS A 323 0.41 32.52 -11.15
N ILE A 324 0.85 31.59 -12.00
CA ILE A 324 2.21 31.52 -12.51
C ILE A 324 2.12 31.82 -14.00
N ALA A 325 2.94 32.74 -14.49
CA ALA A 325 2.94 33.14 -15.89
C ALA A 325 4.36 33.23 -16.45
N ASP A 326 4.52 32.64 -17.63
CA ASP A 326 5.77 32.60 -18.41
C ASP A 326 6.98 32.15 -17.58
N ALA A 327 6.76 31.16 -16.70
CA ALA A 327 7.81 30.61 -15.87
C ALA A 327 8.68 29.59 -16.61
N MET A 328 9.93 29.48 -16.17
CA MET A 328 10.89 28.51 -16.71
C MET A 328 11.77 27.96 -15.60
N VAL A 329 12.24 26.72 -15.79
CA VAL A 329 13.21 26.03 -14.94
C VAL A 329 14.31 25.44 -15.80
N LYS A 330 15.57 25.66 -15.41
CA LYS A 330 16.75 25.17 -16.12
C LYS A 330 17.82 24.72 -15.13
N TYR A 331 18.03 23.41 -15.07
CA TYR A 331 19.13 22.83 -14.31
C TYR A 331 20.48 23.11 -14.98
N PRO A 332 21.56 23.37 -14.22
CA PRO A 332 22.87 23.72 -14.77
C PRO A 332 23.49 22.67 -15.67
N ASP A 333 23.41 21.40 -15.25
CA ASP A 333 24.11 20.27 -15.88
C ASP A 333 23.31 19.61 -17.00
N LEU A 334 22.07 20.06 -17.21
CA LEU A 334 21.18 19.51 -18.21
C LEU A 334 21.09 20.42 -19.44
N PRO A 335 20.93 19.88 -20.66
CA PRO A 335 20.97 20.67 -21.89
C PRO A 335 19.65 21.36 -22.27
N SER A 336 18.50 20.89 -21.78
CA SER A 336 17.16 21.49 -22.03
C SER A 336 16.55 22.16 -20.79
N SER A 337 15.52 22.98 -20.99
CA SER A 337 14.72 23.65 -19.96
C SER A 337 13.27 23.18 -20.02
N ILE A 338 12.55 23.45 -18.92
CA ILE A 338 11.09 23.46 -18.91
C ILE A 338 10.68 24.92 -19.01
N ASP A 339 9.96 25.28 -20.07
CA ASP A 339 9.61 26.64 -20.43
C ASP A 339 8.09 26.85 -20.43
N ASN A 340 7.66 28.10 -20.57
CA ASN A 340 6.26 28.51 -20.69
C ASN A 340 5.35 27.91 -19.60
N ILE A 341 5.87 27.73 -18.39
CA ILE A 341 5.09 27.25 -17.24
C ILE A 341 4.05 28.30 -16.89
N ASN A 342 2.78 27.96 -17.14
CA ASN A 342 1.62 28.82 -16.95
C ASN A 342 0.57 28.04 -16.15
N ILE A 343 0.33 28.46 -14.91
CA ILE A 343 -0.60 27.80 -14.00
C ILE A 343 -1.56 28.85 -13.45
N GLU A 344 -2.85 28.59 -13.55
CA GLU A 344 -3.90 29.33 -12.86
C GLU A 344 -4.66 28.34 -11.98
N LEU A 345 -4.61 28.54 -10.66
CA LEU A 345 -5.32 27.75 -9.65
C LEU A 345 -6.19 28.68 -8.82
N LYS A 346 -7.43 28.28 -8.60
CA LYS A 346 -8.39 28.93 -7.71
C LYS A 346 -8.99 27.89 -6.80
N VAL A 347 -8.82 28.07 -5.50
CA VAL A 347 -9.49 27.29 -4.47
C VAL A 347 -10.40 28.24 -3.70
N GLU A 348 -11.66 27.88 -3.52
CA GLU A 348 -12.63 28.69 -2.79
C GLU A 348 -13.51 27.82 -1.91
N ASN A 349 -13.65 28.20 -0.64
CA ASN A 349 -14.61 27.65 0.28
C ASN A 349 -15.26 28.84 1.01
N VAL A 350 -16.55 29.08 0.79
CA VAL A 350 -17.20 30.32 1.22
C VAL A 350 -17.63 30.33 2.69
N ASP A 351 -17.78 29.16 3.31
CA ASP A 351 -18.42 29.00 4.63
C ASP A 351 -17.70 28.05 5.59
N GLY A 352 -16.57 27.47 5.16
CA GLY A 352 -15.77 26.52 5.93
C GLY A 352 -16.27 25.07 5.86
N GLU A 353 -17.42 24.80 5.24
CA GLU A 353 -17.92 23.44 5.05
C GLU A 353 -17.04 22.73 4.01
N PRO A 354 -16.32 21.64 4.35
CA PRO A 354 -15.36 21.02 3.43
C PRO A 354 -15.91 20.68 2.04
N ASP A 355 -17.18 20.28 1.94
CA ASP A 355 -17.87 19.96 0.69
C ASP A 355 -18.28 21.17 -0.16
N ASN A 356 -18.24 22.38 0.40
CA ASN A 356 -18.44 23.61 -0.37
C ASN A 356 -17.14 24.13 -1.00
N THR A 357 -16.04 23.38 -0.85
CA THR A 357 -14.76 23.69 -1.50
C THR A 357 -14.85 23.45 -3.01
N ASN A 358 -14.54 24.47 -3.78
CA ASN A 358 -14.37 24.41 -5.23
C ASN A 358 -12.88 24.55 -5.56
N ILE A 359 -12.32 23.59 -6.29
CA ILE A 359 -10.95 23.61 -6.79
C ILE A 359 -11.01 23.73 -8.31
N ASN A 360 -10.42 24.79 -8.86
CA ASN A 360 -10.47 25.08 -10.28
C ASN A 360 -9.08 25.43 -10.81
N ILE A 361 -8.58 24.65 -11.76
CA ILE A 361 -7.37 24.86 -12.52
C ILE A 361 -7.80 25.11 -13.97
N PRO A 362 -8.17 26.35 -14.36
CA PRO A 362 -8.60 26.63 -15.73
C PRO A 362 -7.46 26.55 -16.76
N LYS A 363 -6.20 26.70 -16.32
CA LYS A 363 -5.03 26.60 -17.18
C LYS A 363 -3.87 25.98 -16.40
N PHE A 364 -3.39 24.85 -16.88
CA PHE A 364 -2.06 24.33 -16.60
C PHE A 364 -1.40 24.09 -17.96
N HIS A 365 -0.27 24.73 -18.20
CA HIS A 365 0.47 24.60 -19.45
C HIS A 365 1.96 24.60 -19.14
N ILE A 366 2.70 23.67 -19.74
CA ILE A 366 4.16 23.62 -19.71
C ILE A 366 4.68 23.23 -21.09
N GLU A 367 5.90 23.64 -21.43
CA GLU A 367 6.61 23.17 -22.60
C GLU A 367 7.94 22.53 -22.19
N ILE A 368 8.16 21.28 -22.61
CA ILE A 368 9.43 20.57 -22.37
C ILE A 368 10.13 20.43 -23.70
N ASP A 369 11.23 21.18 -23.90
CA ASP A 369 11.95 21.21 -25.17
C ASP A 369 11.01 21.44 -26.39
N GLY A 370 10.05 22.36 -26.20
CA GLY A 370 9.05 22.79 -27.18
C GLY A 370 7.80 21.91 -27.33
N ASP A 371 7.71 20.78 -26.62
CA ASP A 371 6.50 19.94 -26.63
C ASP A 371 5.50 20.42 -25.55
N PRO A 372 4.27 20.83 -25.93
CA PRO A 372 3.30 21.36 -24.98
C PRO A 372 2.55 20.25 -24.25
N PHE A 373 2.24 20.52 -22.98
CA PHE A 373 1.34 19.72 -22.17
C PHE A 373 0.33 20.63 -21.47
N ASP A 374 -0.94 20.45 -21.79
CA ASP A 374 -2.06 21.23 -21.29
C ASP A 374 -2.98 20.40 -20.40
N MET A 375 -3.49 21.02 -19.33
CA MET A 375 -4.48 20.43 -18.45
C MET A 375 -5.44 21.49 -17.91
N ARG A 376 -6.70 21.09 -17.69
CA ARG A 376 -7.67 21.82 -16.85
C ARG A 376 -8.36 20.87 -15.90
N LEU A 377 -8.79 21.38 -14.75
CA LEU A 377 -9.53 20.65 -13.74
C LEU A 377 -10.57 21.57 -13.10
N ALA A 378 -11.79 21.11 -12.95
CA ALA A 378 -12.76 21.66 -12.02
C ALA A 378 -13.26 20.52 -11.11
N LEU A 379 -13.17 20.73 -9.80
CA LEU A 379 -13.58 19.79 -8.77
C LEU A 379 -14.47 20.50 -7.76
N LYS A 380 -15.63 19.90 -7.44
CA LYS A 380 -16.57 20.37 -6.42
C LYS A 380 -16.94 19.23 -5.47
N THR A 381 -17.34 19.57 -4.25
CA THR A 381 -17.75 18.58 -3.23
C THR A 381 -16.69 17.49 -3.01
N PRO A 382 -15.43 17.89 -2.69
CA PRO A 382 -14.30 16.96 -2.72
C PRO A 382 -14.33 15.91 -1.60
N VAL A 383 -15.18 16.04 -0.58
CA VAL A 383 -15.19 15.13 0.58
C VAL A 383 -16.24 14.04 0.42
N SER A 384 -17.51 14.38 0.18
CA SER A 384 -18.61 13.39 0.15
C SER A 384 -18.96 12.84 -1.22
N ASP A 385 -18.91 13.64 -2.29
CA ASP A 385 -19.28 13.24 -3.65
C ASP A 385 -18.52 14.09 -4.70
N PRO A 386 -17.21 13.81 -4.91
CA PRO A 386 -16.39 14.54 -5.86
C PRO A 386 -17.04 14.65 -7.25
N ASP A 387 -17.34 15.88 -7.67
CA ASP A 387 -17.84 16.21 -9.01
C ASP A 387 -16.67 16.76 -9.83
N ILE A 388 -16.14 15.94 -10.74
CA ILE A 388 -14.91 16.18 -11.49
C ILE A 388 -15.29 16.59 -12.92
N ASP A 389 -14.61 17.59 -13.48
CA ASP A 389 -14.54 17.90 -14.91
C ASP A 389 -13.08 18.25 -15.25
N ALA A 390 -12.38 17.31 -15.87
CA ALA A 390 -10.97 17.42 -16.18
C ALA A 390 -10.69 17.11 -17.64
N GLU A 391 -9.65 17.74 -18.18
CA GLU A 391 -9.18 17.52 -19.53
C GLU A 391 -7.66 17.63 -19.55
N ILE A 392 -7.02 16.68 -20.21
CA ILE A 392 -5.57 16.57 -20.40
C ILE A 392 -5.34 16.46 -21.90
N ASN A 393 -4.48 17.31 -22.44
CA ASN A 393 -4.08 17.29 -23.85
C ASN A 393 -2.60 17.63 -23.93
N GLY A 394 -1.76 16.65 -24.26
CA GLY A 394 -0.33 16.89 -24.31
C GLY A 394 0.46 15.72 -24.86
N ARG A 395 1.64 16.05 -25.39
CA ARG A 395 2.65 15.10 -25.81
C ARG A 395 3.85 15.25 -24.89
N LEU A 396 4.14 14.22 -24.10
CA LEU A 396 5.30 14.16 -23.23
C LEU A 396 6.36 13.24 -23.85
N ASP A 397 7.51 13.80 -24.19
CA ASP A 397 8.66 13.06 -24.70
C ASP A 397 9.66 12.87 -23.55
N LEU A 398 9.77 11.63 -23.06
CA LEU A 398 10.58 11.29 -21.89
C LEU A 398 12.07 11.43 -22.19
N ASP A 399 12.51 11.23 -23.43
CA ASP A 399 13.89 11.49 -23.86
C ASP A 399 14.24 12.98 -23.83
N LYS A 400 13.25 13.87 -23.92
CA LYS A 400 13.42 15.32 -23.70
C LYS A 400 13.28 15.68 -22.22
N LEU A 401 12.39 15.03 -21.49
CA LEU A 401 12.22 15.25 -20.05
C LEU A 401 13.52 14.96 -19.29
N THR A 402 14.22 13.85 -19.58
CA THR A 402 15.52 13.51 -18.96
C THR A 402 16.63 14.51 -19.29
N LYS A 403 16.46 15.31 -20.36
CA LYS A 403 17.36 16.43 -20.70
C LYS A 403 16.99 17.74 -20.00
N ALA A 404 15.85 17.80 -19.33
CA ALA A 404 15.33 18.99 -18.66
C ALA A 404 15.14 18.79 -17.15
N TYR A 405 15.10 17.55 -16.66
CA TYR A 405 14.92 17.17 -15.27
C TYR A 405 15.85 16.01 -14.88
N PRO A 406 16.56 16.10 -13.74
CA PRO A 406 17.48 15.04 -13.31
C PRO A 406 16.70 13.83 -12.79
N LEU A 407 17.05 12.63 -13.26
CA LEU A 407 16.56 11.36 -12.70
C LEU A 407 17.54 10.83 -11.66
N GLU A 408 17.10 9.85 -10.85
CA GLU A 408 17.98 9.08 -9.97
C GLU A 408 19.08 8.38 -10.79
N ASP A 409 20.24 8.17 -10.17
CA ASP A 409 21.39 7.55 -10.85
C ASP A 409 21.01 6.16 -11.40
N GLU A 410 21.49 5.83 -12.60
CA GLU A 410 21.32 4.53 -13.30
C GLU A 410 19.93 4.21 -13.86
N MET A 411 18.88 4.96 -13.50
CA MET A 411 17.56 4.85 -14.10
C MET A 411 17.55 5.43 -15.53
N LYS A 412 17.12 4.65 -16.53
CA LYS A 412 16.89 5.15 -17.89
C LYS A 412 15.44 5.02 -18.29
N VAL A 413 14.86 6.16 -18.65
CA VAL A 413 13.49 6.27 -19.15
C VAL A 413 13.50 7.01 -20.48
N GLY A 414 12.70 6.51 -21.44
CA GLY A 414 12.58 7.09 -22.78
C GLY A 414 11.23 6.77 -23.42
N GLY A 415 10.97 7.37 -24.58
CA GLY A 415 9.72 7.21 -25.32
C GLY A 415 8.73 8.37 -25.18
N ILE A 416 7.57 8.21 -25.79
CA ILE A 416 6.58 9.28 -25.97
C ILE A 416 5.24 8.85 -25.36
N ILE A 417 4.62 9.77 -24.62
CA ILE A 417 3.26 9.66 -24.09
C ILE A 417 2.41 10.76 -24.73
N ASP A 418 1.48 10.37 -25.60
CA ASP A 418 0.48 11.25 -26.19
C ASP A 418 -0.86 11.03 -25.49
N ALA A 419 -1.34 12.03 -24.74
CA ALA A 419 -2.58 11.95 -24.00
C ALA A 419 -3.57 12.99 -24.51
N ASN A 420 -4.78 12.54 -24.84
CA ASN A 420 -5.94 13.38 -25.08
C ASN A 420 -7.11 12.75 -24.35
N LEU A 421 -7.40 13.22 -23.15
CA LEU A 421 -8.38 12.62 -22.25
C LEU A 421 -9.28 13.70 -21.68
N ARG A 422 -10.59 13.47 -21.73
CA ARG A 422 -11.59 14.29 -21.05
C ARG A 422 -12.43 13.41 -20.15
N THR A 423 -12.60 13.81 -18.89
CA THR A 423 -13.42 13.10 -17.92
C THR A 423 -14.35 14.07 -17.20
N SER A 424 -15.60 13.68 -16.99
CA SER A 424 -16.58 14.47 -16.25
C SER A 424 -17.63 13.60 -15.58
N GLY A 425 -17.88 13.82 -14.29
CA GLY A 425 -18.94 13.14 -13.55
C GLY A 425 -18.73 13.16 -12.04
N LYS A 426 -19.74 12.64 -11.34
CA LYS A 426 -19.75 12.50 -9.88
C LYS A 426 -19.22 11.14 -9.45
N MET A 427 -18.48 11.08 -8.36
CA MET A 427 -17.99 9.82 -7.79
C MET A 427 -19.13 8.85 -7.45
N SER A 428 -20.27 9.35 -6.97
CA SER A 428 -21.48 8.54 -6.74
C SER A 428 -21.99 7.80 -7.98
N ALA A 429 -21.72 8.27 -9.19
CA ALA A 429 -22.05 7.53 -10.42
C ALA A 429 -21.21 6.25 -10.55
N ILE A 430 -19.95 6.28 -10.11
CA ILE A 430 -19.07 5.09 -10.08
C ILE A 430 -19.51 4.16 -8.95
N ASP A 431 -19.75 4.71 -7.75
CA ASP A 431 -20.10 3.91 -6.56
C ASP A 431 -21.44 3.18 -6.69
N GLU A 432 -22.41 3.80 -7.37
CA GLU A 432 -23.75 3.25 -7.59
C GLU A 432 -23.86 2.49 -8.93
N GLU A 433 -22.72 2.16 -9.56
CA GLU A 433 -22.60 1.44 -10.85
C GLU A 433 -23.39 2.09 -12.00
N ARG A 434 -23.60 3.40 -11.96
CA ARG A 434 -24.22 4.20 -13.03
C ARG A 434 -23.15 4.82 -13.93
N TYR A 435 -22.35 3.96 -14.55
CA TYR A 435 -21.24 4.42 -15.40
C TYR A 435 -21.67 5.31 -16.56
N GLU A 436 -22.92 5.21 -17.03
CA GLU A 436 -23.51 6.09 -18.04
C GLU A 436 -23.54 7.58 -17.62
N ASP A 437 -23.52 7.86 -16.31
CA ASP A 437 -23.54 9.20 -15.72
C ASP A 437 -22.11 9.75 -15.48
N PHE A 438 -21.06 8.96 -15.75
CA PHE A 438 -19.65 9.34 -15.63
C PHE A 438 -18.96 9.24 -16.99
N ASN A 439 -18.75 10.38 -17.65
CA ASN A 439 -18.26 10.42 -19.01
C ASN A 439 -16.73 10.51 -19.04
N THR A 440 -16.06 9.53 -19.66
CA THR A 440 -14.62 9.61 -19.96
C THR A 440 -14.41 9.28 -21.44
N ASP A 441 -13.77 10.17 -22.18
CA ASP A 441 -13.56 10.05 -23.62
C ASP A 441 -12.14 10.45 -23.98
N GLY A 442 -11.56 9.77 -24.98
CA GLY A 442 -10.25 10.10 -25.53
C GLY A 442 -9.32 8.89 -25.61
N ASN A 443 -8.02 9.15 -25.71
CA ASN A 443 -7.00 8.13 -25.83
C ASN A 443 -5.69 8.52 -25.16
N ILE A 444 -4.96 7.51 -24.72
CA ILE A 444 -3.58 7.62 -24.28
C ILE A 444 -2.76 6.66 -25.14
N GLU A 445 -1.76 7.19 -25.83
CA GLU A 445 -0.85 6.44 -26.68
C GLU A 445 0.57 6.53 -26.12
N PHE A 446 1.21 5.37 -25.98
CA PHE A 446 2.61 5.24 -25.61
C PHE A 446 3.36 4.71 -26.83
N THR A 447 4.45 5.38 -27.21
CA THR A 447 5.31 4.99 -28.33
C THR A 447 6.74 4.84 -27.87
N ASN A 448 7.33 3.66 -28.10
CA ASN A 448 8.70 3.31 -27.74
C ASN A 448 9.05 3.65 -26.28
N LEU A 449 8.14 3.37 -25.34
CA LEU A 449 8.44 3.52 -23.92
C LEU A 449 9.56 2.56 -23.54
N THR A 450 10.66 3.07 -23.02
CA THR A 450 11.78 2.28 -22.52
C THR A 450 11.97 2.52 -21.04
N TYR A 451 12.18 1.44 -20.30
CA TYR A 451 12.57 1.48 -18.90
C TYR A 451 13.71 0.49 -18.68
N GLU A 452 14.81 1.00 -18.12
CA GLU A 452 15.96 0.21 -17.68
C GLU A 452 16.39 0.69 -16.29
N GLU A 453 16.63 -0.26 -15.40
CA GLU A 453 17.18 -0.07 -14.07
C GLU A 453 18.10 -1.28 -13.78
N PRO A 454 19.10 -1.16 -12.89
CA PRO A 454 19.84 -2.33 -12.41
C PRO A 454 18.90 -3.47 -11.98
N GLU A 455 19.35 -4.72 -12.17
CA GLU A 455 18.70 -5.93 -11.66
C GLU A 455 17.30 -6.27 -12.24
N MET A 456 16.79 -5.51 -13.22
CA MET A 456 15.54 -5.85 -13.92
C MET A 456 15.72 -6.09 -15.42
N PRO A 457 14.98 -7.06 -16.02
CA PRO A 457 14.92 -7.21 -17.47
C PRO A 457 14.47 -5.91 -18.14
N SER A 458 15.13 -5.52 -19.23
CA SER A 458 14.79 -4.29 -19.95
C SER A 458 13.35 -4.34 -20.49
N VAL A 459 12.62 -3.24 -20.28
CA VAL A 459 11.23 -3.10 -20.69
C VAL A 459 11.16 -2.17 -21.88
N LEU A 460 10.61 -2.65 -22.99
CA LEU A 460 10.30 -1.86 -24.17
C LEU A 460 8.82 -2.03 -24.54
N ILE A 461 8.02 -0.98 -24.44
CA ILE A 461 6.67 -0.92 -25.01
C ILE A 461 6.75 -0.15 -26.31
N LYS A 462 6.76 -0.86 -27.44
CA LYS A 462 6.85 -0.25 -28.78
C LYS A 462 5.62 0.60 -29.07
N SER A 463 4.44 0.10 -28.72
CA SER A 463 3.17 0.79 -28.96
C SER A 463 2.12 0.29 -27.98
N MET A 464 1.48 1.20 -27.24
CA MET A 464 0.33 0.89 -26.40
C MET A 464 -0.72 1.97 -26.57
N ILE A 465 -1.95 1.58 -26.88
CA ILE A 465 -3.05 2.52 -27.14
C ILE A 465 -4.22 2.11 -26.25
N ILE A 466 -4.55 2.97 -25.30
CA ILE A 466 -5.76 2.87 -24.49
C ILE A 466 -6.77 3.87 -25.03
N THR A 467 -7.97 3.40 -25.33
CA THR A 467 -9.09 4.25 -25.77
C THR A 467 -10.18 4.23 -24.73
N PHE A 468 -10.61 5.42 -24.32
CA PHE A 468 -11.69 5.66 -23.39
C PHE A 468 -12.92 6.12 -24.19
N ASN A 469 -14.06 5.54 -23.87
CA ASN A 469 -15.35 6.10 -24.21
C ASN A 469 -16.28 5.96 -22.99
N PRO A 470 -17.39 6.71 -22.92
CA PRO A 470 -18.29 6.67 -21.76
C PRO A 470 -18.83 5.28 -21.37
N LYS A 471 -18.67 4.24 -22.19
CA LYS A 471 -19.18 2.88 -21.90
C LYS A 471 -18.11 1.87 -21.54
N ASN A 472 -16.88 2.03 -22.04
CA ASN A 472 -15.81 1.06 -21.86
C ASN A 472 -14.43 1.69 -22.03
N VAL A 473 -13.43 1.00 -21.47
CA VAL A 473 -12.01 1.24 -21.75
C VAL A 473 -11.49 0.06 -22.56
N SER A 474 -10.82 0.37 -23.66
CA SER A 474 -10.27 -0.64 -24.57
C SER A 474 -8.76 -0.50 -24.66
N LEU A 475 -8.05 -1.60 -24.46
CA LEU A 475 -6.66 -1.75 -24.86
C LEU A 475 -6.67 -2.10 -26.35
N THR A 476 -6.61 -1.08 -27.20
CA THR A 476 -6.71 -1.24 -28.65
C THR A 476 -5.46 -1.92 -29.22
N LYS A 477 -4.30 -1.62 -28.62
CA LYS A 477 -3.02 -2.17 -29.02
C LYS A 477 -2.06 -2.19 -27.84
N PHE A 478 -1.27 -3.24 -27.76
CA PHE A 478 -0.11 -3.36 -26.89
C PHE A 478 0.88 -4.22 -27.63
N ASP A 479 2.06 -3.69 -27.92
CA ASP A 479 3.19 -4.40 -28.51
C ASP A 479 4.42 -4.09 -27.65
N SER A 480 5.00 -5.11 -27.03
CA SER A 480 6.14 -4.96 -26.15
C SER A 480 7.22 -6.01 -26.38
N LYS A 481 8.41 -5.70 -25.86
CA LYS A 481 9.50 -6.62 -25.66
C LYS A 481 9.96 -6.49 -24.22
N LEU A 482 9.83 -7.56 -23.45
CA LEU A 482 10.26 -7.62 -22.05
C LEU A 482 11.43 -8.62 -22.01
N GLY A 483 12.66 -8.13 -21.87
CA GLY A 483 13.86 -8.94 -22.07
C GLY A 483 13.99 -9.45 -23.52
N LYS A 484 14.07 -10.77 -23.71
CA LYS A 484 13.99 -11.48 -25.01
C LYS A 484 12.54 -11.77 -25.42
N SER A 485 11.59 -11.74 -24.50
CA SER A 485 10.18 -12.08 -24.76
C SER A 485 9.44 -10.99 -25.52
N ASP A 486 8.68 -11.34 -26.56
CA ASP A 486 7.76 -10.42 -27.24
C ASP A 486 6.31 -10.67 -26.82
N PHE A 487 5.58 -9.61 -26.51
CA PHE A 487 4.16 -9.71 -26.20
C PHE A 487 3.34 -8.75 -27.04
N SER A 488 2.15 -9.19 -27.39
CA SER A 488 1.13 -8.38 -28.04
C SER A 488 -0.22 -8.64 -27.37
N ALA A 489 -0.96 -7.58 -27.08
CA ALA A 489 -2.26 -7.71 -26.44
C ALA A 489 -3.29 -6.71 -26.96
N ASN A 490 -4.56 -7.11 -26.91
CA ASN A 490 -5.71 -6.20 -27.07
C ASN A 490 -6.90 -6.71 -26.26
N GLY A 491 -7.86 -5.85 -25.95
CA GLY A 491 -9.02 -6.26 -25.19
C GLY A 491 -9.78 -5.12 -24.53
N THR A 492 -10.64 -5.47 -23.58
CA THR A 492 -11.41 -4.50 -22.78
C THR A 492 -10.97 -4.54 -21.33
N LEU A 493 -11.01 -3.38 -20.69
CA LEU A 493 -10.73 -3.17 -19.27
C LEU A 493 -11.97 -2.57 -18.63
N ASP A 494 -12.32 -3.09 -17.46
CA ASP A 494 -13.47 -2.69 -16.65
C ASP A 494 -13.02 -2.43 -15.21
N ASN A 495 -13.79 -1.66 -14.46
CA ASN A 495 -13.50 -1.29 -13.07
C ASN A 495 -12.17 -0.54 -12.84
N TYR A 496 -11.67 0.17 -13.86
CA TYR A 496 -10.42 0.95 -13.74
C TYR A 496 -10.50 2.06 -12.69
N PHE A 497 -11.68 2.67 -12.47
CA PHE A 497 -11.86 3.63 -11.37
C PHE A 497 -11.82 2.97 -9.99
N GLY A 498 -12.50 1.83 -9.81
CA GLY A 498 -12.43 1.06 -8.57
C GLY A 498 -11.00 0.63 -8.25
N TYR A 499 -10.24 0.25 -9.27
CA TYR A 499 -8.83 -0.08 -9.15
C TYR A 499 -7.95 1.12 -8.72
N LEU A 500 -8.08 2.27 -9.39
CA LEU A 500 -7.24 3.44 -9.11
C LEU A 500 -7.60 4.17 -7.81
N LEU A 501 -8.86 4.14 -7.39
CA LEU A 501 -9.37 4.99 -6.30
C LEU A 501 -9.78 4.22 -5.05
N ARG A 502 -10.00 2.89 -5.13
CA ARG A 502 -10.63 2.09 -4.07
C ARG A 502 -9.96 0.74 -3.79
N ASP A 503 -8.80 0.44 -4.39
CA ASP A 503 -8.10 -0.85 -4.25
C ASP A 503 -9.00 -2.06 -4.63
N GLU A 504 -9.91 -1.86 -5.59
CA GLU A 504 -10.75 -2.94 -6.11
C GLU A 504 -10.07 -3.67 -7.28
N PRO A 505 -10.42 -4.96 -7.56
CA PRO A 505 -9.82 -5.68 -8.66
C PRO A 505 -10.08 -5.04 -10.02
N LEU A 506 -9.03 -4.94 -10.84
CA LEU A 506 -9.14 -4.57 -12.25
C LEU A 506 -9.70 -5.74 -13.03
N LYS A 507 -10.77 -5.51 -13.78
CA LYS A 507 -11.44 -6.54 -14.59
C LYS A 507 -11.05 -6.39 -16.05
N GLY A 508 -10.92 -7.50 -16.77
CA GLY A 508 -10.52 -7.42 -18.17
C GLY A 508 -10.76 -8.69 -18.96
N SER A 509 -10.93 -8.50 -20.28
CA SER A 509 -10.96 -9.57 -21.27
C SER A 509 -9.93 -9.29 -22.35
N LEU A 510 -8.84 -10.06 -22.35
CA LEU A 510 -7.66 -9.79 -23.18
C LEU A 510 -7.41 -10.94 -24.16
N ASN A 511 -6.94 -10.60 -25.36
CA ASN A 511 -6.26 -11.53 -26.26
C ASN A 511 -4.77 -11.25 -26.14
N LEU A 512 -3.99 -12.24 -25.73
CA LEU A 512 -2.55 -12.14 -25.50
C LEU A 512 -1.82 -13.09 -26.45
N SER A 513 -0.82 -12.59 -27.17
CA SER A 513 0.00 -13.39 -28.06
C SER A 513 1.48 -13.06 -28.00
N SER A 514 2.31 -14.07 -28.25
CA SER A 514 3.78 -13.99 -28.25
C SER A 514 4.36 -14.87 -29.35
N ASN A 515 5.42 -14.42 -30.03
CA ASN A 515 6.21 -15.31 -30.90
C ASN A 515 7.23 -16.11 -30.08
N LEU A 516 7.90 -15.47 -29.13
CA LEU A 516 8.80 -16.05 -28.16
C LEU A 516 8.47 -15.51 -26.76
N PHE A 517 8.14 -16.42 -25.85
CA PHE A 517 8.10 -16.15 -24.41
C PHE A 517 9.21 -16.97 -23.74
N ASP A 518 10.22 -16.30 -23.25
CA ASP A 518 11.33 -16.87 -22.49
C ASP A 518 11.02 -16.65 -21.00
N ALA A 519 10.45 -17.68 -20.36
CA ALA A 519 10.05 -17.59 -18.95
C ALA A 519 11.25 -17.61 -18.00
N ASP A 520 12.39 -18.15 -18.45
CA ASP A 520 13.60 -18.31 -17.65
C ASP A 520 14.21 -16.95 -17.27
N GLU A 521 14.02 -15.91 -18.09
CA GLU A 521 14.49 -14.54 -17.81
C GLU A 521 13.85 -13.89 -16.58
N TRP A 522 12.77 -14.48 -16.07
CA TRP A 522 11.99 -13.96 -14.95
C TRP A 522 12.12 -14.84 -13.69
N LEU A 523 12.89 -15.93 -13.79
CA LEU A 523 13.10 -16.91 -12.71
C LEU A 523 14.54 -16.87 -12.16
N GLU A 524 15.43 -16.09 -12.78
CA GLU A 524 16.80 -15.91 -12.29
C GLU A 524 16.81 -14.95 -11.09
N GLU A 525 17.08 -15.47 -9.89
CA GLU A 525 17.54 -14.64 -8.77
C GLU A 525 18.97 -14.16 -9.00
N GLU A 526 19.25 -13.00 -8.40
CA GLU A 526 20.54 -12.35 -8.25
C GLU A 526 21.68 -13.37 -7.99
N SER A 527 22.61 -13.44 -8.95
CA SER A 527 23.94 -13.92 -8.60
C SER A 527 24.62 -12.83 -7.80
N GLU A 528 24.65 -12.98 -6.47
CA GLU A 528 25.70 -12.39 -5.64
C GLU A 528 27.06 -13.01 -6.04
N ASP A 529 27.61 -12.62 -7.19
CA ASP A 529 29.05 -12.36 -7.35
C ASP A 529 29.36 -11.84 -8.76
N GLY A 530 29.87 -10.61 -8.82
CA GLY A 530 30.51 -10.09 -10.02
C GLY A 530 31.79 -10.88 -10.34
N GLY A 531 31.75 -11.72 -11.39
CA GLY A 531 32.92 -12.45 -11.85
C GLY A 531 32.81 -12.93 -13.31
N SER A 532 33.63 -12.36 -14.19
CA SER A 532 33.71 -12.66 -15.63
C SER A 532 33.86 -14.14 -16.03
N ALA A 533 33.00 -14.55 -16.97
CA ALA A 533 33.20 -15.37 -18.18
C ALA A 533 34.17 -16.60 -18.19
N SER A 534 33.56 -17.72 -18.61
CA SER A 534 34.05 -18.78 -19.53
C SER A 534 34.87 -19.96 -18.97
N SER A 535 34.29 -21.15 -18.93
CA SER A 535 34.57 -22.25 -19.89
C SER A 535 33.96 -23.59 -19.44
N SER A 536 33.73 -24.47 -20.42
CA SER A 536 33.05 -25.76 -20.35
C SER A 536 33.57 -26.72 -19.27
N GLN A 537 32.66 -27.24 -18.44
CA GLN A 537 32.73 -28.61 -17.90
C GLN A 537 31.32 -29.12 -17.55
N VAL A 538 31.06 -30.38 -17.92
CA VAL A 538 29.81 -31.11 -17.71
C VAL A 538 29.80 -31.71 -16.30
N ALA A 539 28.63 -31.67 -15.66
CA ALA A 539 28.20 -32.34 -14.42
C ALA A 539 28.18 -31.50 -13.13
N ALA A 540 27.11 -30.75 -12.94
CA ALA A 540 26.12 -30.90 -11.85
C ALA A 540 24.86 -30.14 -12.32
N GLU A 541 23.68 -30.75 -12.20
CA GLU A 541 22.40 -30.03 -12.38
C GLU A 541 22.24 -29.15 -11.15
N ASP A 542 22.73 -27.91 -11.23
CA ASP A 542 22.32 -26.85 -10.30
C ASP A 542 20.95 -26.38 -10.78
N THR A 543 19.89 -26.93 -10.18
CA THR A 543 18.55 -26.38 -10.29
C THR A 543 18.55 -25.01 -9.60
N ILE A 544 18.26 -23.96 -10.36
CA ILE A 544 18.01 -22.62 -9.83
C ILE A 544 16.85 -22.74 -8.82
N PRO A 545 16.96 -22.25 -7.57
CA PRO A 545 15.83 -22.21 -6.65
C PRO A 545 14.71 -21.41 -7.31
N LEU A 546 13.58 -22.06 -7.56
CA LEU A 546 12.41 -21.40 -8.15
C LEU A 546 11.62 -20.75 -7.03
N GLU A 547 11.42 -19.44 -7.09
CA GLU A 547 10.44 -18.78 -6.23
C GLU A 547 8.99 -19.09 -6.69
N ILE A 548 8.07 -19.07 -5.73
CA ILE A 548 6.66 -19.29 -5.98
C ILE A 548 6.10 -18.16 -6.84
N ILE A 549 5.57 -18.51 -8.02
CA ILE A 549 4.91 -17.53 -8.89
C ILE A 549 3.59 -17.12 -8.24
N GLU A 550 3.54 -15.96 -7.59
CA GLU A 550 2.33 -15.43 -6.96
C GLU A 550 1.31 -14.96 -8.01
N ILE A 551 0.04 -15.38 -7.86
CA ILE A 551 -1.06 -14.85 -8.67
C ILE A 551 -1.64 -13.58 -8.01
N PRO A 552 -1.70 -12.43 -8.71
CA PRO A 552 -2.15 -11.17 -8.11
C PRO A 552 -3.58 -11.22 -7.55
N LYS A 553 -3.76 -10.64 -6.35
CA LYS A 553 -5.07 -10.55 -5.67
C LYS A 553 -6.02 -9.51 -6.29
N ASN A 554 -5.48 -8.49 -6.96
CA ASN A 554 -6.19 -7.31 -7.46
C ASN A 554 -6.49 -7.37 -8.97
N ILE A 555 -6.48 -8.57 -9.58
CA ILE A 555 -6.74 -8.78 -11.00
C ILE A 555 -7.85 -9.83 -11.19
N ASP A 556 -8.83 -9.53 -12.05
CA ASP A 556 -9.84 -10.48 -12.55
C ASP A 556 -9.86 -10.46 -14.08
N PHE A 557 -8.90 -11.15 -14.69
CA PHE A 557 -8.71 -11.18 -16.14
C PHE A 557 -9.11 -12.51 -16.75
N VAL A 558 -9.80 -12.44 -17.89
CA VAL A 558 -9.99 -13.57 -18.80
C VAL A 558 -9.10 -13.35 -20.02
N MET A 559 -8.09 -14.19 -20.19
CA MET A 559 -7.09 -14.06 -21.24
C MET A 559 -7.23 -15.20 -22.24
N ASN A 560 -7.42 -14.88 -23.52
CA ASN A 560 -7.22 -15.83 -24.61
C ASN A 560 -5.75 -15.77 -25.01
N VAL A 561 -5.01 -16.85 -24.78
CA VAL A 561 -3.56 -16.90 -24.97
C VAL A 561 -3.21 -17.62 -26.27
N SER A 562 -2.23 -17.10 -27.00
CA SER A 562 -1.68 -17.69 -28.22
C SER A 562 -0.17 -17.46 -28.31
N MET A 563 0.63 -18.43 -27.87
CA MET A 563 2.10 -18.34 -27.85
C MET A 563 2.70 -19.32 -28.86
N LYS A 564 3.58 -18.86 -29.74
CA LYS A 564 4.20 -19.74 -30.75
C LYS A 564 5.32 -20.60 -30.16
N LYS A 565 6.16 -20.03 -29.31
CA LYS A 565 7.26 -20.73 -28.65
C LYS A 565 7.42 -20.20 -27.23
N ILE A 566 7.45 -21.11 -26.27
CA ILE A 566 7.75 -20.83 -24.87
C ILE A 566 9.00 -21.62 -24.51
N LEU A 567 9.97 -20.96 -23.88
CA LEU A 567 11.12 -21.56 -23.23
C LEU A 567 10.87 -21.52 -21.72
N TYR A 568 11.04 -22.67 -21.08
CA TYR A 568 10.91 -22.82 -19.64
C TYR A 568 11.78 -24.00 -19.20
N ASP A 569 12.84 -23.70 -18.47
CA ASP A 569 13.89 -24.64 -18.05
C ASP A 569 14.41 -25.45 -19.27
N ASN A 570 14.43 -26.78 -19.17
CA ASN A 570 14.85 -27.66 -20.25
C ASN A 570 13.75 -27.92 -21.29
N MET A 571 12.58 -27.29 -21.17
CA MET A 571 11.41 -27.54 -22.01
C MET A 571 11.25 -26.47 -23.09
N THR A 572 10.90 -26.94 -24.29
CA THR A 572 10.38 -26.08 -25.36
C THR A 572 8.93 -26.45 -25.63
N ILE A 573 8.03 -25.51 -25.38
CA ILE A 573 6.60 -25.63 -25.66
C ILE A 573 6.29 -24.83 -26.91
N ASN A 574 5.63 -25.43 -27.89
CA ASN A 574 5.28 -24.77 -29.15
C ASN A 574 3.76 -24.70 -29.33
N ASP A 575 3.30 -23.66 -30.02
CA ASP A 575 1.91 -23.45 -30.42
C ASP A 575 0.89 -23.57 -29.27
N LEU A 576 1.18 -22.94 -28.12
CA LEU A 576 0.25 -22.90 -26.99
C LEU A 576 -0.95 -22.02 -27.33
N GLN A 577 -2.16 -22.57 -27.19
CA GLN A 577 -3.42 -21.86 -27.40
C GLN A 577 -4.46 -22.27 -26.35
N GLY A 578 -5.23 -21.31 -25.84
CA GLY A 578 -6.37 -21.59 -24.96
C GLY A 578 -6.77 -20.36 -24.15
N ALA A 579 -7.42 -20.57 -23.00
CA ALA A 579 -7.81 -19.47 -22.13
C ALA A 579 -7.30 -19.66 -20.70
N VAL A 580 -6.90 -18.55 -20.07
CA VAL A 580 -6.51 -18.49 -18.66
C VAL A 580 -7.35 -17.42 -17.97
N ARG A 581 -8.01 -17.76 -16.87
CA ARG A 581 -8.63 -16.77 -15.98
C ARG A 581 -7.76 -16.59 -14.75
N VAL A 582 -7.33 -15.36 -14.50
CA VAL A 582 -6.65 -14.97 -13.26
C VAL A 582 -7.68 -14.27 -12.39
N LYS A 583 -7.97 -14.82 -11.20
CA LYS A 583 -8.90 -14.22 -10.25
C LYS A 583 -8.68 -14.76 -8.84
N ASP A 584 -8.79 -13.89 -7.83
CA ASP A 584 -8.77 -14.27 -6.41
C ASP A 584 -7.53 -15.10 -6.05
N GLN A 585 -6.36 -14.75 -6.62
CA GLN A 585 -5.09 -15.48 -6.50
C GLN A 585 -5.12 -16.92 -7.07
N VAL A 586 -5.98 -17.18 -8.05
CA VAL A 586 -6.09 -18.47 -8.75
C VAL A 586 -5.96 -18.26 -10.26
N ALA A 587 -5.06 -19.02 -10.89
CA ALA A 587 -4.97 -19.14 -12.35
C ALA A 587 -5.74 -20.39 -12.80
N ILE A 588 -6.84 -20.18 -13.52
CA ILE A 588 -7.72 -21.24 -14.05
C ILE A 588 -7.43 -21.41 -15.53
N MET A 589 -6.95 -22.59 -15.90
CA MET A 589 -6.58 -22.97 -17.25
C MET A 589 -7.72 -23.72 -17.91
N ASN A 590 -8.14 -23.26 -19.10
CA ASN A 590 -9.20 -23.85 -19.87
C ASN A 590 -8.71 -24.16 -21.28
N ASN A 591 -8.62 -25.45 -21.58
CA ASN A 591 -8.26 -26.00 -22.87
C ASN A 591 -6.95 -25.41 -23.41
N LEU A 592 -5.91 -25.37 -22.57
CA LEU A 592 -4.57 -24.99 -23.00
C LEU A 592 -3.96 -26.13 -23.80
N LYS A 593 -4.04 -26.02 -25.12
CA LYS A 593 -3.46 -26.97 -26.07
C LYS A 593 -2.07 -26.51 -26.49
N MET A 594 -1.10 -27.41 -26.49
CA MET A 594 0.29 -27.11 -26.85
C MET A 594 1.00 -28.34 -27.44
N ASN A 595 2.09 -28.09 -28.17
CA ASN A 595 2.99 -29.12 -28.69
C ASN A 595 4.26 -29.17 -27.83
N MET A 596 4.54 -30.30 -27.21
CA MET A 596 5.74 -30.53 -26.41
C MET A 596 6.07 -32.03 -26.37
N LEU A 597 7.32 -32.39 -26.06
CA LEU A 597 7.76 -33.79 -25.91
C LEU A 597 7.43 -34.65 -27.15
N GLN A 598 7.60 -34.05 -28.34
CA GLN A 598 7.23 -34.60 -29.66
C GLN A 598 5.75 -34.96 -29.87
N GLY A 599 4.85 -34.52 -28.97
CA GLY A 599 3.42 -34.79 -29.04
C GLY A 599 2.55 -33.57 -28.75
N GLU A 600 1.26 -33.82 -28.53
CA GLU A 600 0.27 -32.79 -28.20
C GLU A 600 -0.22 -32.99 -26.76
N VAL A 601 -0.28 -31.90 -25.99
CA VAL A 601 -0.78 -31.87 -24.62
C VAL A 601 -1.91 -30.86 -24.52
N VAL A 602 -3.00 -31.23 -23.85
CA VAL A 602 -4.09 -30.32 -23.47
C VAL A 602 -4.21 -30.32 -21.95
N VAL A 603 -4.19 -29.12 -21.36
CA VAL A 603 -4.30 -28.89 -19.92
C VAL A 603 -5.60 -28.16 -19.61
N ASN A 604 -6.33 -28.66 -18.62
CA ASN A 604 -7.37 -27.94 -17.90
C ASN A 604 -7.04 -28.01 -16.42
N GLY A 605 -7.43 -27.00 -15.63
CA GLY A 605 -7.24 -27.07 -14.19
C GLY A 605 -6.99 -25.72 -13.54
N SER A 606 -6.38 -25.73 -12.37
CA SER A 606 -6.08 -24.53 -11.61
C SER A 606 -4.76 -24.61 -10.86
N TYR A 607 -4.12 -23.46 -10.71
CA TYR A 607 -3.02 -23.20 -9.80
C TYR A 607 -3.46 -22.11 -8.82
N ASN A 608 -3.38 -22.39 -7.51
CA ASN A 608 -3.93 -21.56 -6.44
C ASN A 608 -2.82 -21.14 -5.46
N THR A 609 -2.65 -19.83 -5.28
CA THR A 609 -1.66 -19.21 -4.39
C THR A 609 -2.31 -18.35 -3.30
N GLN A 610 -3.55 -18.66 -2.93
CA GLN A 610 -4.23 -18.00 -1.80
C GLN A 610 -3.51 -18.26 -0.47
N ASP A 611 -2.89 -19.43 -0.34
CA ASP A 611 -1.91 -19.75 0.69
C ASP A 611 -0.55 -19.85 0.00
N ILE A 612 0.25 -18.78 0.07
CA ILE A 612 1.51 -18.67 -0.67
C ILE A 612 2.54 -19.69 -0.16
N GLU A 613 2.49 -20.09 1.11
CA GLU A 613 3.40 -21.10 1.69
C GLU A 613 3.04 -22.53 1.22
N ILE A 614 1.81 -22.74 0.74
CA ILE A 614 1.31 -24.05 0.32
C ILE A 614 0.49 -23.92 -0.97
N PRO A 615 1.12 -23.60 -2.12
CA PRO A 615 0.41 -23.53 -3.38
C PRO A 615 -0.20 -24.88 -3.76
N ILE A 616 -1.37 -24.87 -4.39
CA ILE A 616 -2.11 -26.09 -4.77
C ILE A 616 -2.34 -26.10 -6.27
N PHE A 617 -2.07 -27.24 -6.90
CA PHE A 617 -2.45 -27.49 -8.29
C PHE A 617 -3.48 -28.62 -8.41
N ASP A 618 -4.35 -28.51 -9.41
CA ASP A 618 -5.32 -29.54 -9.80
C ASP A 618 -5.46 -29.51 -11.33
N PHE A 619 -4.95 -30.54 -12.02
CA PHE A 619 -4.84 -30.59 -13.46
C PHE A 619 -5.48 -31.84 -14.06
N ASP A 620 -6.26 -31.62 -15.12
CA ASP A 620 -6.70 -32.63 -16.07
C ASP A 620 -5.87 -32.51 -17.35
N LEU A 621 -5.12 -33.57 -17.64
CA LEU A 621 -4.13 -33.65 -18.70
C LEU A 621 -4.57 -34.67 -19.75
N LYS A 622 -4.59 -34.22 -21.01
CA LYS A 622 -4.78 -35.08 -22.18
C LYS A 622 -3.54 -35.01 -23.05
N VAL A 623 -2.77 -36.08 -23.01
CA VAL A 623 -1.50 -36.26 -23.72
C VAL A 623 -1.71 -37.19 -24.90
N LYS A 624 -1.19 -36.82 -26.07
CA LYS A 624 -1.34 -37.58 -27.31
C LYS A 624 0.02 -37.77 -27.98
N ALA A 625 0.45 -39.02 -28.03
CA ALA A 625 1.63 -39.50 -28.76
C ALA A 625 2.96 -38.78 -28.37
N CYS A 626 3.12 -38.41 -27.10
CA CYS A 626 4.39 -37.88 -26.60
C CYS A 626 5.44 -39.00 -26.46
N ASP A 627 6.71 -38.61 -26.54
CA ASP A 627 7.84 -39.51 -26.35
C ASP A 627 8.03 -39.87 -24.86
N ILE A 628 8.18 -41.16 -24.58
CA ILE A 628 8.31 -41.68 -23.20
C ILE A 628 9.61 -41.22 -22.55
N GLN A 629 10.71 -41.23 -23.30
CA GLN A 629 12.02 -40.95 -22.76
C GLN A 629 12.23 -39.45 -22.56
N GLU A 630 11.78 -38.61 -23.49
CA GLU A 630 11.76 -37.16 -23.28
C GLU A 630 10.87 -36.77 -22.11
N SER A 631 9.66 -37.37 -21.98
CA SER A 631 8.78 -37.11 -20.83
C SER A 631 9.44 -37.47 -19.50
N PHE A 632 10.25 -38.53 -19.48
CA PHE A 632 10.98 -38.96 -18.28
C PHE A 632 12.01 -37.91 -17.88
N TYR A 633 12.82 -37.40 -18.81
CA TYR A 633 13.86 -36.43 -18.48
C TYR A 633 13.32 -35.01 -18.25
N ALA A 634 12.21 -34.63 -18.87
CA ALA A 634 11.62 -33.31 -18.71
C ALA A 634 10.97 -33.07 -17.34
N PHE A 635 10.54 -34.12 -16.63
CA PHE A 635 9.77 -33.97 -15.38
C PHE A 635 10.26 -34.87 -14.26
N ASN A 636 10.80 -34.27 -13.18
CA ASN A 636 11.22 -34.97 -11.96
C ASN A 636 10.09 -35.86 -11.38
N THR A 637 8.86 -35.37 -11.42
CA THR A 637 7.66 -36.11 -11.00
C THR A 637 7.46 -37.38 -11.82
N VAL A 638 7.70 -37.34 -13.14
CA VAL A 638 7.62 -38.54 -14.00
C VAL A 638 8.76 -39.51 -13.68
N GLN A 639 9.96 -39.01 -13.37
CA GLN A 639 11.08 -39.87 -12.96
C GLN A 639 10.75 -40.68 -11.71
N ALA A 640 10.12 -40.04 -10.72
CA ALA A 640 9.75 -40.68 -9.47
C ALA A 640 8.54 -41.63 -9.61
N ILE A 641 7.52 -41.24 -10.39
CA ILE A 641 6.30 -42.06 -10.57
C ILE A 641 6.56 -43.26 -11.49
N VAL A 642 7.28 -43.06 -12.60
CA VAL A 642 7.50 -44.06 -13.66
C VAL A 642 9.00 -44.23 -13.96
N PRO A 643 9.79 -44.76 -13.01
CA PRO A 643 11.24 -44.94 -13.14
C PRO A 643 11.67 -45.85 -14.29
N MET A 644 10.77 -46.72 -14.76
CA MET A 644 10.99 -47.54 -15.96
C MET A 644 11.11 -46.72 -17.25
N GLY A 645 10.63 -45.47 -17.27
CA GLY A 645 10.72 -44.55 -18.41
C GLY A 645 12.16 -44.33 -18.90
N LYS A 646 13.13 -44.31 -17.97
CA LYS A 646 14.57 -44.25 -18.28
C LYS A 646 15.04 -45.32 -19.28
N TYR A 647 14.43 -46.50 -19.21
CA TYR A 647 14.80 -47.70 -19.96
C TYR A 647 13.82 -48.00 -21.11
N THR A 648 12.91 -47.06 -21.40
CA THR A 648 11.80 -47.27 -22.33
C THR A 648 11.84 -46.20 -23.41
N SER A 649 12.05 -46.61 -24.66
CA SER A 649 11.88 -45.73 -25.83
C SER A 649 10.52 -45.99 -26.48
N GLY A 650 9.92 -44.97 -27.10
CA GLY A 650 8.63 -45.09 -27.77
C GLY A 650 7.64 -44.00 -27.36
N ARG A 651 6.36 -44.20 -27.67
CA ARG A 651 5.32 -43.17 -27.52
C ARG A 651 4.11 -43.64 -26.74
N TYR A 652 3.49 -42.70 -26.06
CA TYR A 652 2.28 -42.93 -25.28
C TYR A 652 1.26 -41.80 -25.45
N SER A 653 0.02 -42.12 -25.13
CA SER A 653 -1.04 -41.15 -24.89
C SER A 653 -1.59 -41.39 -23.49
N THR A 654 -2.05 -40.36 -22.79
CA THR A 654 -2.73 -40.54 -21.49
C THR A 654 -3.83 -39.51 -21.31
N GLU A 655 -4.91 -39.91 -20.66
CA GLU A 655 -5.86 -39.00 -20.05
C GLU A 655 -5.76 -39.21 -18.54
N MET A 656 -5.32 -38.19 -17.81
CA MET A 656 -5.08 -38.27 -16.37
C MET A 656 -5.53 -37.00 -15.65
N SER A 657 -5.98 -37.19 -14.41
CA SER A 657 -6.25 -36.12 -13.46
C SER A 657 -5.26 -36.25 -12.31
N ILE A 658 -4.59 -35.16 -11.95
CA ILE A 658 -3.56 -35.12 -10.91
C ILE A 658 -3.66 -33.82 -10.13
N LYS A 659 -3.55 -33.93 -8.80
CA LYS A 659 -3.54 -32.78 -7.90
C LYS A 659 -2.54 -32.99 -6.77
N GLY A 660 -2.08 -31.90 -6.19
CA GLY A 660 -1.10 -31.92 -5.12
C GLY A 660 -0.79 -30.52 -4.60
N LYS A 661 0.09 -30.49 -3.62
CA LYS A 661 0.72 -29.28 -3.10
C LYS A 661 2.09 -29.09 -3.74
N LEU A 662 2.52 -27.85 -3.82
CA LEU A 662 3.90 -27.49 -4.16
C LEU A 662 4.62 -27.06 -2.89
N ASP A 663 5.92 -27.30 -2.83
CA ASP A 663 6.81 -26.68 -1.87
C ASP A 663 7.27 -25.30 -2.34
N ASP A 664 8.15 -24.68 -1.55
CA ASP A 664 8.74 -23.37 -1.81
C ASP A 664 9.61 -23.32 -3.06
N GLU A 665 10.12 -24.47 -3.52
CA GLU A 665 10.91 -24.63 -4.75
C GLU A 665 10.03 -24.95 -5.98
N MET A 666 8.70 -24.76 -5.89
CA MET A 666 7.73 -25.10 -6.93
C MET A 666 7.75 -26.60 -7.34
N MET A 667 8.23 -27.47 -6.46
CA MET A 667 8.27 -28.91 -6.66
C MET A 667 7.05 -29.59 -6.02
N PRO A 668 6.43 -30.59 -6.67
CA PRO A 668 5.30 -31.30 -6.06
C PRO A 668 5.70 -32.05 -4.79
N ASP A 669 5.02 -31.78 -3.68
CA ASP A 669 5.11 -32.63 -2.48
C ASP A 669 4.60 -34.02 -2.85
N MET A 670 5.53 -34.94 -3.03
CA MET A 670 5.29 -36.31 -3.51
C MET A 670 4.31 -37.08 -2.61
N ASN A 671 4.20 -36.75 -1.32
CA ASN A 671 3.24 -37.39 -0.42
C ASN A 671 1.82 -36.83 -0.57
N SER A 672 1.68 -35.61 -1.09
CA SER A 672 0.40 -34.94 -1.31
C SER A 672 -0.28 -35.35 -2.63
N LEU A 673 0.46 -35.99 -3.54
CA LEU A 673 -0.02 -36.35 -4.88
C LEU A 673 -1.18 -37.36 -4.82
N ASP A 674 -2.31 -36.97 -5.40
CA ASP A 674 -3.45 -37.85 -5.72
C ASP A 674 -3.74 -37.74 -7.21
N GLY A 675 -3.89 -38.88 -7.87
CA GLY A 675 -4.17 -38.88 -9.30
C GLY A 675 -4.72 -40.19 -9.83
N HIS A 676 -5.26 -40.17 -11.03
CA HIS A 676 -5.72 -41.35 -11.73
C HIS A 676 -5.75 -41.11 -13.23
N GLY A 677 -5.63 -42.18 -14.01
CA GLY A 677 -5.66 -42.04 -15.45
C GLY A 677 -5.70 -43.34 -16.23
N LEU A 678 -5.75 -43.18 -17.55
CA LEU A 678 -5.66 -44.24 -18.53
C LEU A 678 -4.57 -43.90 -19.53
N MET A 679 -3.50 -44.68 -19.50
CA MET A 679 -2.39 -44.59 -20.44
C MET A 679 -2.60 -45.59 -21.58
N LEU A 680 -2.31 -45.18 -22.81
CA LEU A 680 -2.15 -46.03 -23.98
C LEU A 680 -0.69 -45.97 -24.41
N VAL A 681 0.03 -47.08 -24.23
CA VAL A 681 1.34 -47.28 -24.85
C VAL A 681 1.09 -47.61 -26.32
N ILE A 682 1.47 -46.70 -27.23
CA ILE A 682 1.25 -46.84 -28.67
C ILE A 682 2.23 -47.88 -29.21
N ASP A 683 3.51 -47.61 -28.99
CA ASP A 683 4.65 -48.44 -29.32
C ASP A 683 5.76 -48.12 -28.32
N ALA A 684 6.37 -49.12 -27.71
CA ALA A 684 7.49 -48.93 -26.80
C ALA A 684 8.43 -50.14 -26.79
N VAL A 685 9.71 -49.88 -26.54
CA VAL A 685 10.74 -50.90 -26.34
C VAL A 685 11.37 -50.67 -24.97
N VAL A 686 11.22 -51.64 -24.08
CA VAL A 686 11.88 -51.64 -22.78
C VAL A 686 13.14 -52.49 -22.89
N GLU A 687 14.31 -51.92 -22.58
CA GLU A 687 15.59 -52.60 -22.71
C GLU A 687 16.45 -52.43 -21.46
N ASN A 688 17.06 -53.52 -20.99
CA ASN A 688 17.96 -53.54 -19.83
C ASN A 688 17.34 -53.05 -18.50
N PHE A 689 16.00 -53.03 -18.38
CA PHE A 689 15.35 -52.70 -17.11
C PHE A 689 15.59 -53.82 -16.08
N LYS A 690 16.30 -53.52 -14.99
CA LYS A 690 16.80 -54.52 -14.01
C LYS A 690 15.75 -55.52 -13.53
N PRO A 691 14.51 -55.15 -13.18
CA PRO A 691 13.46 -56.11 -12.82
C PRO A 691 13.19 -57.13 -13.93
N LEU A 692 13.08 -56.69 -15.19
CA LEU A 692 12.84 -57.60 -16.32
C LEU A 692 14.07 -58.45 -16.67
N VAL A 693 15.29 -57.92 -16.54
CA VAL A 693 16.53 -58.70 -16.68
C VAL A 693 16.60 -59.80 -15.62
N LYS A 694 16.18 -59.52 -14.38
CA LYS A 694 16.12 -60.53 -13.30
C LYS A 694 15.04 -61.57 -13.56
N VAL A 695 13.91 -61.19 -14.16
CA VAL A 695 12.91 -62.15 -14.67
C VAL A 695 13.49 -63.02 -15.80
N SER A 696 14.22 -62.42 -16.76
CA SER A 696 14.94 -63.15 -17.81
C SER A 696 15.88 -64.20 -17.21
N GLN A 697 16.69 -63.83 -16.22
CA GLN A 697 17.62 -64.74 -15.53
C GLN A 697 16.90 -65.87 -14.78
N ALA A 698 15.81 -65.56 -14.08
CA ALA A 698 15.05 -66.52 -13.29
C ALA A 698 14.30 -67.56 -14.16
N LEU A 699 13.78 -67.15 -15.31
CA LEU A 699 13.02 -68.01 -16.22
C LEU A 699 13.83 -68.51 -17.42
N LYS A 700 15.06 -68.02 -17.60
CA LYS A 700 15.91 -68.21 -18.80
C LYS A 700 15.22 -67.79 -20.10
N MET A 701 14.41 -66.73 -20.03
CA MET A 701 13.63 -66.20 -21.14
C MET A 701 14.22 -64.86 -21.61
N LYS A 702 15.10 -64.92 -22.62
CA LYS A 702 15.80 -63.74 -23.17
C LYS A 702 14.87 -62.63 -23.65
N MET A 703 13.62 -62.97 -23.98
CA MET A 703 12.60 -61.99 -24.39
C MET A 703 12.30 -60.91 -23.35
N PHE A 704 12.69 -61.09 -22.08
CA PHE A 704 12.52 -60.04 -21.05
C PHE A 704 13.72 -59.08 -20.94
N GLU A 705 14.86 -59.35 -21.60
CA GLU A 705 15.97 -58.39 -21.65
C GLU A 705 15.67 -57.19 -22.55
N LYS A 706 14.89 -57.43 -23.61
CA LYS A 706 14.36 -56.43 -24.54
C LYS A 706 12.94 -56.83 -24.92
N TYR A 707 11.96 -56.04 -24.51
CA TYR A 707 10.54 -56.36 -24.69
C TYR A 707 9.80 -55.23 -25.41
N GLU A 708 9.00 -55.59 -26.42
CA GLU A 708 8.18 -54.64 -27.18
C GLU A 708 6.75 -54.60 -26.62
N ILE A 709 6.25 -53.39 -26.36
CA ILE A 709 4.88 -53.13 -25.93
C ILE A 709 4.19 -52.36 -27.05
N LYS A 710 3.05 -52.87 -27.54
CA LYS A 710 2.27 -52.22 -28.60
C LYS A 710 0.80 -52.15 -28.22
N ASN A 711 0.18 -51.02 -28.49
CA ASN A 711 -1.26 -50.77 -28.33
C ASN A 711 -1.83 -51.29 -26.99
N THR A 712 -1.15 -50.97 -25.89
CA THR A 712 -1.46 -51.49 -24.56
C THR A 712 -2.08 -50.40 -23.69
N LYS A 713 -3.27 -50.68 -23.14
CA LYS A 713 -3.98 -49.78 -22.24
C LYS A 713 -3.66 -50.13 -20.78
N VAL A 714 -3.20 -49.16 -20.01
CA VAL A 714 -2.81 -49.29 -18.61
C VAL A 714 -3.57 -48.25 -17.80
N SER A 715 -4.46 -48.70 -16.91
CA SER A 715 -5.14 -47.81 -15.98
C SER A 715 -4.36 -47.75 -14.67
N PHE A 716 -4.16 -46.55 -14.14
CA PHE A 716 -3.37 -46.31 -12.94
C PHE A 716 -4.07 -45.39 -11.95
N THR A 717 -3.65 -45.46 -10.69
CA THR A 717 -4.02 -44.54 -9.60
C THR A 717 -2.78 -44.19 -8.82
N ILE A 718 -2.61 -42.92 -8.47
CA ILE A 718 -1.58 -42.39 -7.59
C ILE A 718 -2.27 -42.07 -6.27
N ALA A 719 -1.81 -42.70 -5.19
CA ALA A 719 -2.29 -42.43 -3.84
C ALA A 719 -1.24 -42.92 -2.83
N ASP A 720 -1.14 -42.23 -1.69
CA ASP A 720 -0.28 -42.61 -0.56
C ASP A 720 1.20 -42.83 -0.99
N GLY A 721 1.73 -41.98 -1.87
CA GLY A 721 3.10 -42.07 -2.39
C GLY A 721 3.37 -43.28 -3.29
N ARG A 722 2.32 -43.91 -3.85
CA ARG A 722 2.43 -45.09 -4.72
C ARG A 722 1.61 -44.95 -5.99
N MET A 723 2.18 -45.43 -7.10
CA MET A 723 1.46 -45.70 -8.34
C MET A 723 0.95 -47.14 -8.34
N ILE A 724 -0.36 -47.31 -8.49
CA ILE A 724 -1.06 -48.60 -8.50
C ILE A 724 -1.58 -48.86 -9.90
N LEU A 725 -1.14 -49.96 -10.53
CA LEU A 725 -1.58 -50.38 -11.85
C LEU A 725 -2.72 -51.40 -11.74
N SER A 726 -3.84 -51.10 -12.41
CA SER A 726 -4.93 -52.07 -12.59
C SER A 726 -4.47 -53.22 -13.51
N PRO A 727 -5.01 -54.45 -13.34
CA PRO A 727 -4.65 -55.56 -14.20
C PRO A 727 -4.83 -55.25 -15.69
N PHE A 728 -3.79 -55.49 -16.50
CA PHE A 728 -3.82 -55.32 -17.95
C PHE A 728 -3.12 -56.47 -18.67
N ASP A 729 -3.49 -56.71 -19.92
CA ASP A 729 -2.95 -57.81 -20.73
C ASP A 729 -1.97 -57.29 -21.80
N ILE A 730 -0.84 -57.98 -21.94
CA ILE A 730 0.07 -57.83 -23.09
C ILE A 730 0.13 -59.15 -23.85
N LYS A 731 0.23 -59.06 -25.19
CA LYS A 731 0.45 -60.21 -26.07
C LYS A 731 1.75 -60.04 -26.85
N ASP A 732 2.55 -61.08 -26.90
CA ASP A 732 3.76 -61.16 -27.72
C ASP A 732 3.81 -62.52 -28.45
N GLY A 733 3.44 -62.51 -29.73
CA GLY A 733 3.17 -63.74 -30.48
C GLY A 733 2.11 -64.62 -29.80
N ASP A 734 2.47 -65.86 -29.49
CA ASP A 734 1.61 -66.81 -28.77
C ASP A 734 1.66 -66.64 -27.23
N ASN A 735 2.40 -65.67 -26.70
CA ASN A 735 2.54 -65.43 -25.26
C ASN A 735 1.50 -64.42 -24.77
N LYS A 736 0.89 -64.68 -23.62
CA LYS A 736 -0.04 -63.74 -22.95
C LYS A 736 0.46 -63.45 -21.55
N PHE A 737 0.50 -62.18 -21.19
CA PHE A 737 0.93 -61.73 -19.87
C PHE A 737 -0.16 -60.85 -19.27
N ASN A 738 -0.66 -61.19 -18.07
CA ASN A 738 -1.53 -60.33 -17.28
C ASN A 738 -0.72 -59.71 -16.15
N ILE A 739 -0.60 -58.39 -16.14
CA ILE A 739 0.28 -57.62 -15.25
C ILE A 739 -0.57 -56.77 -14.31
N SER A 740 -0.27 -56.81 -13.02
CA SER A 740 -0.88 -55.94 -12.01
C SER A 740 0.14 -55.67 -10.90
N GLY A 741 -0.01 -54.57 -10.17
CA GLY A 741 0.92 -54.28 -9.08
C GLY A 741 1.00 -52.81 -8.73
N ASN A 742 2.04 -52.45 -8.00
CA ASN A 742 2.30 -51.08 -7.60
C ASN A 742 3.80 -50.79 -7.45
N SER A 743 4.16 -49.52 -7.60
CA SER A 743 5.48 -48.99 -7.30
C SER A 743 5.35 -47.77 -6.39
N GLY A 744 6.16 -47.72 -5.34
CA GLY A 744 6.31 -46.53 -4.50
C GLY A 744 7.33 -45.57 -5.07
N PHE A 745 7.19 -44.28 -4.74
CA PHE A 745 8.17 -43.24 -5.10
C PHE A 745 9.52 -43.46 -4.37
N ASP A 746 9.51 -44.27 -3.31
CA ASP A 746 10.67 -44.81 -2.60
C ASP A 746 11.41 -45.95 -3.35
N SER A 747 11.10 -46.15 -4.64
CA SER A 747 11.64 -47.22 -5.49
C SER A 747 11.23 -48.64 -5.09
N THR A 748 10.32 -48.83 -4.13
CA THR A 748 9.78 -50.15 -3.80
C THR A 748 8.82 -50.62 -4.88
N ILE A 749 8.89 -51.91 -5.24
CA ILE A 749 8.03 -52.51 -6.27
C ILE A 749 7.35 -53.77 -5.75
N ASP A 750 6.11 -53.98 -6.17
CA ASP A 750 5.34 -55.21 -5.91
C ASP A 750 4.42 -55.47 -7.11
N TYR A 751 4.88 -56.32 -8.03
CA TYR A 751 4.17 -56.68 -9.26
C TYR A 751 3.92 -58.18 -9.35
N LEU A 752 2.72 -58.53 -9.81
CA LEU A 752 2.32 -59.87 -10.20
C LEU A 752 2.15 -59.92 -11.72
N VAL A 753 2.96 -60.76 -12.36
CA VAL A 753 2.84 -61.11 -13.78
C VAL A 753 2.36 -62.55 -13.89
N LYS A 754 1.16 -62.74 -14.45
CA LYS A 754 0.66 -64.07 -14.82
C LYS A 754 0.97 -64.32 -16.29
N ALA A 755 1.91 -65.20 -16.56
CA ALA A 755 2.35 -65.56 -17.90
C ALA A 755 1.68 -66.87 -18.34
N ASP A 756 0.97 -66.83 -19.46
CA ASP A 756 0.48 -67.99 -20.21
C ASP A 756 1.36 -68.12 -21.46
N VAL A 757 2.27 -69.10 -21.45
CA VAL A 757 3.29 -69.28 -22.50
C VAL A 757 3.40 -70.74 -22.96
N PRO A 758 3.70 -71.02 -24.24
CA PRO A 758 4.03 -72.36 -24.72
C PRO A 758 5.21 -72.99 -23.99
N ARG A 759 5.18 -74.31 -23.83
CA ARG A 759 6.25 -75.08 -23.17
C ARG A 759 7.61 -74.97 -23.84
N SER A 760 7.63 -74.82 -25.16
CA SER A 760 8.86 -74.75 -25.97
C SER A 760 9.78 -73.59 -25.61
N ILE A 761 9.26 -72.56 -24.92
CA ILE A 761 9.97 -71.28 -24.70
C ILE A 761 10.57 -71.15 -23.30
N ILE A 762 10.16 -71.98 -22.32
CA ILE A 762 10.66 -71.92 -20.93
C ILE A 762 12.00 -72.69 -20.72
N GLY A 763 12.56 -73.31 -21.77
CA GLY A 763 13.87 -73.96 -21.73
C GLY A 763 13.98 -75.15 -20.76
N GLY A 764 15.20 -75.69 -20.59
CA GLY A 764 15.45 -76.94 -19.84
C GLY A 764 15.22 -76.91 -18.32
N GLN A 765 15.02 -75.73 -17.71
CA GLN A 765 14.63 -75.61 -16.29
C GLN A 765 13.13 -75.81 -16.06
N ALA A 766 12.30 -75.74 -17.11
CA ALA A 766 10.90 -76.13 -17.03
C ALA A 766 10.76 -77.56 -16.48
N ASN A 767 11.64 -78.48 -16.90
CA ASN A 767 11.61 -79.87 -16.43
C ASN A 767 11.90 -79.98 -14.93
N ALA A 768 12.90 -79.28 -14.38
CA ALA A 768 13.20 -79.31 -12.94
C ALA A 768 12.08 -78.69 -12.07
N LEU A 769 11.41 -77.66 -12.60
CA LEU A 769 10.28 -77.02 -11.94
C LEU A 769 8.98 -77.82 -12.07
N ILE A 770 8.77 -78.47 -13.21
CA ILE A 770 7.71 -79.45 -13.45
C ILE A 770 7.94 -80.68 -12.56
N ASP A 771 9.19 -81.14 -12.39
CA ASP A 771 9.53 -82.26 -11.52
C ASP A 771 9.23 -81.92 -10.05
N ASN A 772 9.57 -80.70 -9.60
CA ASN A 772 9.18 -80.21 -8.27
C ASN A 772 7.65 -80.03 -8.11
N PHE A 773 6.95 -79.60 -9.17
CA PHE A 773 5.48 -79.47 -9.18
C PHE A 773 4.77 -80.84 -9.19
N LEU A 774 5.28 -81.79 -9.97
CA LEU A 774 4.83 -83.19 -10.01
C LEU A 774 5.12 -83.90 -8.68
N ALA A 775 6.23 -83.56 -8.00
CA ALA A 775 6.56 -84.06 -6.66
C ALA A 775 5.60 -83.57 -5.57
N LEU A 776 4.94 -82.42 -5.78
CA LEU A 776 3.93 -81.85 -4.85
C LEU A 776 2.49 -82.33 -5.13
N GLY A 777 2.18 -82.78 -6.35
CA GLY A 777 0.80 -82.96 -6.82
C GLY A 777 0.23 -84.39 -6.87
N GLY A 778 1.02 -85.43 -6.59
CA GLY A 778 0.56 -86.82 -6.69
C GLY A 778 -0.04 -87.19 -8.07
N ALA A 779 -0.73 -88.33 -8.15
CA ALA A 779 -1.27 -88.89 -9.41
C ALA A 779 -2.27 -87.98 -10.18
N GLN A 780 -2.67 -86.83 -9.64
CA GLN A 780 -3.55 -85.85 -10.29
C GLN A 780 -2.78 -84.78 -11.12
N ALA A 781 -1.45 -84.73 -11.02
CA ALA A 781 -0.64 -83.73 -11.74
C ALA A 781 -0.39 -84.06 -13.22
N GLN A 782 -0.57 -85.31 -13.66
CA GLN A 782 -0.36 -85.74 -15.05
C GLN A 782 -1.41 -85.18 -16.04
N ASN A 783 -2.62 -84.82 -15.57
CA ASN A 783 -3.69 -84.28 -16.42
C ASN A 783 -3.62 -82.75 -16.61
N LEU A 784 -2.66 -82.06 -15.99
CA LEU A 784 -2.41 -80.62 -16.17
C LEU A 784 -1.36 -80.33 -17.26
N ILE A 785 -0.99 -81.36 -18.04
CA ILE A 785 -0.01 -81.27 -19.12
C ILE A 785 -0.72 -80.79 -20.39
N GLY A 786 -1.07 -79.51 -20.44
CA GLY A 786 -1.37 -78.82 -21.70
C GLY A 786 -0.08 -78.38 -22.41
N ASP A 787 -0.17 -78.04 -23.70
CA ASP A 787 0.94 -77.50 -24.51
C ASP A 787 1.45 -76.12 -24.01
N ARG A 788 0.72 -75.52 -23.04
CA ARG A 788 0.96 -74.21 -22.46
C ARG A 788 1.06 -74.30 -20.93
N ILE A 789 1.85 -73.42 -20.32
CA ILE A 789 2.07 -73.36 -18.88
C ILE A 789 1.68 -71.96 -18.37
N ASN A 790 0.93 -71.94 -17.26
CA ASN A 790 0.63 -70.74 -16.50
C ASN A 790 1.66 -70.55 -15.38
N VAL A 791 2.44 -69.47 -15.45
CA VAL A 791 3.47 -69.09 -14.47
C VAL A 791 3.07 -67.79 -13.78
N ASN A 792 3.02 -67.79 -12.46
CA ASN A 792 2.89 -66.57 -11.67
C ASN A 792 4.30 -66.08 -11.28
N ILE A 793 4.63 -64.85 -11.63
CA ILE A 793 5.92 -64.20 -11.34
C ILE A 793 5.63 -63.03 -10.40
N ASN A 794 6.08 -63.13 -9.16
CA ASN A 794 6.04 -62.02 -8.20
C ASN A 794 7.38 -61.30 -8.23
N ILE A 795 7.34 -60.00 -8.53
CA ILE A 795 8.48 -59.10 -8.62
C ILE A 795 8.36 -58.14 -7.43
N GLY A 796 9.18 -58.36 -6.40
CA GLY A 796 9.21 -57.54 -5.19
C GLY A 796 10.56 -56.84 -4.99
N GLY A 797 10.75 -56.18 -3.84
CA GLY A 797 12.01 -55.53 -3.47
C GLY A 797 12.07 -54.09 -3.99
N THR A 798 13.23 -53.65 -4.47
CA THR A 798 13.40 -52.33 -5.09
C THR A 798 13.80 -52.46 -6.55
N ILE A 799 13.67 -51.38 -7.32
CA ILE A 799 14.04 -51.34 -8.75
C ILE A 799 15.50 -51.73 -8.95
N ASP A 800 16.40 -51.26 -8.08
CA ASP A 800 17.82 -51.55 -8.15
C ASP A 800 18.20 -52.95 -7.66
N ASN A 801 17.44 -53.49 -6.72
CA ASN A 801 17.63 -54.83 -6.18
C ASN A 801 16.32 -55.64 -6.17
N PRO A 802 15.82 -56.05 -7.35
CA PRO A 802 14.54 -56.71 -7.44
C PRO A 802 14.65 -58.18 -7.05
N THR A 803 13.62 -58.68 -6.38
CA THR A 803 13.48 -60.07 -5.94
C THR A 803 12.41 -60.77 -6.77
N ILE A 804 12.75 -61.92 -7.34
CA ILE A 804 11.84 -62.67 -8.23
C ILE A 804 11.42 -63.97 -7.54
N LYS A 805 10.11 -64.18 -7.37
CA LYS A 805 9.53 -65.44 -6.89
C LYS A 805 8.56 -66.00 -7.92
N THR A 806 8.76 -67.23 -8.36
CA THR A 806 7.93 -67.88 -9.38
C THR A 806 7.08 -69.01 -8.78
N GLY A 807 5.88 -69.24 -9.32
CA GLY A 807 4.97 -70.33 -8.91
C GLY A 807 4.09 -70.82 -10.07
N PHE A 808 3.60 -72.06 -9.99
CA PHE A 808 2.81 -72.72 -11.05
C PHE A 808 1.37 -73.00 -10.61
N GLY A 809 0.41 -72.74 -11.51
CA GLY A 809 -1.02 -72.98 -11.27
C GLY A 809 -1.67 -72.03 -10.24
N ASP A 810 -2.93 -72.28 -9.90
CA ASP A 810 -3.69 -71.49 -8.92
C ASP A 810 -3.27 -71.74 -7.45
N ASN A 811 -2.37 -72.71 -7.20
CA ASN A 811 -1.92 -73.15 -5.87
C ASN A 811 -0.64 -72.46 -5.36
N ALA A 812 -0.46 -71.17 -5.66
CA ALA A 812 0.54 -70.34 -4.99
C ALA A 812 -0.05 -69.69 -3.71
N SER A 813 -0.52 -70.51 -2.78
CA SER A 813 -1.10 -70.10 -1.49
C SER A 813 -0.02 -69.72 -0.47
N THR A 814 0.75 -68.67 -0.75
CA THR A 814 1.52 -67.94 0.28
C THR A 814 1.69 -66.45 -0.08
N ALA A 815 0.58 -65.80 -0.40
CA ALA A 815 0.40 -64.36 -0.18
C ALA A 815 -1.12 -64.13 -0.13
N LYS A 816 -1.65 -64.00 1.09
CA LYS A 816 -3.06 -63.66 1.32
C LYS A 816 -3.36 -62.38 0.54
N SER A 817 -4.31 -62.46 -0.39
CA SER A 817 -4.64 -61.46 -1.41
C SER A 817 -5.33 -60.22 -0.85
N ASN A 818 -4.66 -59.47 0.02
CA ASN A 818 -5.14 -58.14 0.42
C ASN A 818 -5.07 -57.13 -0.75
N LEU A 819 -4.35 -57.43 -1.84
CA LEU A 819 -4.15 -56.55 -3.01
C LEU A 819 -5.27 -56.63 -4.04
N GLN A 820 -5.78 -57.83 -4.37
CA GLN A 820 -6.90 -57.96 -5.32
C GLN A 820 -8.21 -57.47 -4.72
N ASP A 821 -8.41 -57.66 -3.41
CA ASP A 821 -9.59 -57.16 -2.71
C ASP A 821 -9.50 -55.65 -2.49
N LYS A 822 -8.32 -55.07 -2.18
CA LYS A 822 -8.17 -53.60 -2.13
C LYS A 822 -8.25 -52.92 -3.49
N ALA A 823 -7.69 -53.50 -4.57
CA ALA A 823 -7.80 -52.93 -5.91
C ALA A 823 -9.23 -53.08 -6.47
N LYS A 824 -9.90 -54.22 -6.23
CA LYS A 824 -11.32 -54.38 -6.58
C LYS A 824 -12.25 -53.58 -5.68
N ASP A 825 -12.00 -53.43 -4.39
CA ASP A 825 -12.81 -52.59 -3.50
C ASP A 825 -12.55 -51.11 -3.74
N ALA A 826 -11.32 -50.67 -4.02
CA ALA A 826 -11.02 -49.28 -4.39
C ALA A 826 -11.59 -48.95 -5.78
N LEU A 827 -11.53 -49.87 -6.74
CA LEU A 827 -12.08 -49.68 -8.08
C LEU A 827 -13.59 -49.90 -8.12
N ALA A 828 -14.18 -50.75 -7.28
CA ALA A 828 -15.64 -50.87 -7.12
C ALA A 828 -16.21 -49.74 -6.25
N LYS A 829 -15.53 -49.28 -5.20
CA LYS A 829 -15.90 -48.04 -4.49
C LYS A 829 -15.71 -46.83 -5.37
N LYS A 830 -14.57 -46.62 -6.05
CA LYS A 830 -14.38 -45.45 -6.93
C LYS A 830 -15.21 -45.56 -8.21
N LYS A 831 -15.46 -46.72 -8.81
CA LYS A 831 -16.38 -46.83 -9.97
C LYS A 831 -17.83 -46.66 -9.55
N LYS A 832 -18.24 -47.16 -8.38
CA LYS A 832 -19.59 -46.94 -7.85
C LYS A 832 -19.74 -45.53 -7.28
N GLU A 833 -18.72 -44.93 -6.69
CA GLU A 833 -18.66 -43.50 -6.33
C GLU A 833 -18.55 -42.61 -7.57
N LEU A 834 -17.87 -43.00 -8.66
CA LEU A 834 -17.87 -42.25 -9.92
C LEU A 834 -19.20 -42.42 -10.64
N GLU A 835 -19.81 -43.60 -10.68
CA GLU A 835 -21.13 -43.79 -11.29
C GLU A 835 -22.22 -43.13 -10.43
N ASP A 836 -22.12 -43.19 -9.09
CA ASP A 836 -23.03 -42.55 -8.15
C ASP A 836 -22.72 -41.05 -7.97
N LYS A 837 -21.48 -40.55 -8.13
CA LYS A 837 -21.16 -39.10 -8.20
C LYS A 837 -21.42 -38.56 -9.59
N VAL A 838 -21.22 -39.28 -10.69
CA VAL A 838 -21.61 -38.81 -12.03
C VAL A 838 -23.13 -38.84 -12.16
N LYS A 839 -23.84 -39.83 -11.60
CA LYS A 839 -25.31 -39.75 -11.46
C LYS A 839 -25.72 -38.72 -10.42
N GLN A 840 -25.14 -38.65 -9.23
CA GLN A 840 -25.52 -37.64 -8.23
C GLN A 840 -25.11 -36.25 -8.64
N GLU A 841 -24.05 -36.00 -9.39
CA GLU A 841 -23.62 -34.69 -9.87
C GLU A 841 -24.26 -34.38 -11.22
N ALA A 842 -24.66 -35.34 -12.05
CA ALA A 842 -25.55 -35.06 -13.18
C ALA A 842 -26.99 -34.84 -12.70
N ASP A 843 -27.47 -35.56 -11.69
CA ASP A 843 -28.79 -35.39 -11.07
C ASP A 843 -28.78 -34.24 -10.07
N LYS A 844 -27.69 -33.96 -9.34
CA LYS A 844 -27.51 -32.70 -8.58
C LYS A 844 -27.21 -31.56 -9.52
N ALA A 845 -26.48 -31.66 -10.63
CA ALA A 845 -26.36 -30.53 -11.56
C ALA A 845 -27.68 -30.29 -12.29
N LYS A 846 -28.45 -31.34 -12.65
CA LYS A 846 -29.81 -31.16 -13.19
C LYS A 846 -30.81 -30.70 -12.14
N ALA A 847 -30.74 -31.17 -10.90
CA ALA A 847 -31.63 -30.77 -9.81
C ALA A 847 -31.20 -29.48 -9.14
N LYS A 848 -29.91 -29.12 -9.11
CA LYS A 848 -29.34 -27.83 -8.68
C LYS A 848 -29.49 -26.82 -9.81
N ALA A 849 -29.37 -27.16 -11.09
CA ALA A 849 -29.81 -26.27 -12.17
C ALA A 849 -31.33 -26.10 -12.21
N LYS A 850 -32.15 -27.15 -11.94
CA LYS A 850 -33.61 -26.99 -11.78
C LYS A 850 -33.99 -26.26 -10.49
N ALA A 851 -33.31 -26.51 -9.37
CA ALA A 851 -33.60 -25.91 -8.07
C ALA A 851 -32.95 -24.54 -7.91
N GLU A 852 -31.89 -24.20 -8.64
CA GLU A 852 -31.35 -22.84 -8.80
C GLU A 852 -32.13 -22.10 -9.87
N ALA A 853 -32.68 -22.73 -10.90
CA ALA A 853 -33.65 -22.08 -11.78
C ALA A 853 -35.01 -21.86 -11.07
N GLU A 854 -35.47 -22.79 -10.23
CA GLU A 854 -36.66 -22.65 -9.37
C GLU A 854 -36.39 -21.72 -8.19
N LYS A 855 -35.23 -21.79 -7.52
CA LYS A 855 -34.82 -20.82 -6.47
C LYS A 855 -34.51 -19.47 -7.07
N ALA A 856 -33.97 -19.34 -8.27
CA ALA A 856 -33.82 -18.05 -8.94
C ALA A 856 -35.19 -17.52 -9.39
N LYS A 857 -36.14 -18.37 -9.83
CA LYS A 857 -37.53 -17.94 -10.07
C LYS A 857 -38.29 -17.61 -8.78
N GLN A 858 -38.07 -18.33 -7.69
CA GLN A 858 -38.71 -18.10 -6.39
C GLN A 858 -38.05 -16.97 -5.61
N LYS A 859 -36.73 -16.80 -5.69
CA LYS A 859 -35.95 -15.67 -5.15
C LYS A 859 -36.19 -14.45 -6.01
N ALA A 860 -36.25 -14.51 -7.34
CA ALA A 860 -36.73 -13.38 -8.15
C ALA A 860 -38.20 -13.05 -7.86
N LYS A 861 -39.08 -14.02 -7.61
CA LYS A 861 -40.46 -13.75 -7.14
C LYS A 861 -40.51 -13.21 -5.72
N GLN A 862 -39.69 -13.70 -4.79
CA GLN A 862 -39.64 -13.25 -3.39
C GLN A 862 -38.92 -11.92 -3.24
N ASP A 863 -37.90 -11.64 -4.04
CA ASP A 863 -37.19 -10.36 -4.13
C ASP A 863 -38.06 -9.35 -4.88
N ALA A 864 -38.83 -9.76 -5.88
CA ALA A 864 -39.88 -8.92 -6.45
C ALA A 864 -41.01 -8.65 -5.44
N LEU A 865 -41.39 -9.62 -4.60
CA LEU A 865 -42.39 -9.45 -3.52
C LEU A 865 -41.84 -8.65 -2.33
N LYS A 866 -40.55 -8.80 -1.98
CA LYS A 866 -39.84 -8.04 -0.95
C LYS A 866 -39.61 -6.62 -1.43
N LYS A 867 -39.09 -6.40 -2.64
CA LYS A 867 -39.02 -5.07 -3.26
C LYS A 867 -40.41 -4.46 -3.38
N LYS A 868 -41.46 -5.20 -3.75
CA LYS A 868 -42.83 -4.67 -3.76
C LYS A 868 -43.32 -4.30 -2.34
N LYS A 869 -43.04 -5.11 -1.32
CA LYS A 869 -43.40 -4.81 0.09
C LYS A 869 -42.54 -3.71 0.70
N GLU A 870 -41.27 -3.60 0.36
CA GLU A 870 -40.36 -2.52 0.76
C GLU A 870 -40.69 -1.22 0.05
N ILE A 871 -41.08 -1.27 -1.23
CA ILE A 871 -41.62 -0.12 -1.95
C ILE A 871 -42.98 0.27 -1.34
N GLU A 872 -43.88 -0.67 -1.03
CA GLU A 872 -45.14 -0.36 -0.32
C GLU A 872 -44.90 0.16 1.11
N ALA A 873 -43.90 -0.35 1.83
CA ALA A 873 -43.54 0.09 3.17
C ALA A 873 -42.84 1.45 3.16
N LYS A 874 -41.94 1.70 2.19
CA LYS A 874 -41.33 3.02 1.96
C LYS A 874 -42.38 4.02 1.52
N LEU A 875 -43.30 3.67 0.61
CA LEU A 875 -44.43 4.53 0.24
C LEU A 875 -45.38 4.81 1.42
N LYS A 876 -45.64 3.82 2.29
CA LYS A 876 -46.43 4.03 3.53
C LYS A 876 -45.67 4.86 4.57
N ALA A 877 -44.37 4.65 4.74
CA ALA A 877 -43.52 5.41 5.66
C ALA A 877 -43.33 6.84 5.18
N GLU A 878 -43.17 7.06 3.88
CA GLU A 878 -43.10 8.38 3.26
C GLU A 878 -44.47 9.08 3.32
N ALA A 879 -45.58 8.37 3.07
CA ALA A 879 -46.93 8.91 3.28
C ALA A 879 -47.22 9.25 4.75
N ALA A 880 -46.69 8.46 5.70
CA ALA A 880 -46.78 8.73 7.13
C ALA A 880 -45.90 9.92 7.55
N LYS A 881 -44.67 10.03 7.02
CA LYS A 881 -43.79 11.20 7.20
C LYS A 881 -44.43 12.46 6.62
N ARG A 882 -45.00 12.41 5.40
CA ARG A 882 -45.76 13.53 4.81
C ARG A 882 -47.00 13.89 5.60
N LYS A 883 -47.75 12.91 6.16
CA LYS A 883 -48.88 13.19 7.07
C LYS A 883 -48.43 13.80 8.40
N LYS A 884 -47.29 13.38 8.95
CA LYS A 884 -46.73 13.94 10.19
C LYS A 884 -46.21 15.36 9.98
N ALA A 885 -45.45 15.59 8.90
CA ALA A 885 -45.00 16.91 8.48
C ALA A 885 -46.17 17.85 8.16
N ALA A 886 -47.24 17.35 7.52
CA ALA A 886 -48.45 18.14 7.29
C ALA A 886 -49.22 18.45 8.59
N LYS A 887 -49.24 17.54 9.56
CA LYS A 887 -49.83 17.79 10.89
C LYS A 887 -49.00 18.77 11.71
N GLU A 888 -47.67 18.69 11.66
CA GLU A 888 -46.76 19.62 12.33
C GLU A 888 -46.86 21.01 11.71
N LYS A 889 -46.84 21.14 10.38
CA LYS A 889 -47.13 22.42 9.70
C LYS A 889 -48.50 22.98 10.05
N ALA A 890 -49.56 22.16 10.09
CA ALA A 890 -50.89 22.62 10.50
C ALA A 890 -50.94 23.06 11.98
N LYS A 891 -50.12 22.44 12.85
CA LYS A 891 -50.01 22.82 14.27
C LYS A 891 -49.23 24.13 14.43
N GLU A 892 -48.17 24.31 13.65
CA GLU A 892 -47.36 25.52 13.61
C GLU A 892 -48.14 26.70 13.01
N GLU A 893 -48.94 26.47 11.97
CA GLU A 893 -49.87 27.48 11.42
C GLU A 893 -51.01 27.80 12.39
N ALA A 894 -51.53 26.81 13.13
CA ALA A 894 -52.53 27.05 14.18
C ALA A 894 -51.96 27.82 15.38
N GLU A 895 -50.70 27.60 15.76
CA GLU A 895 -50.00 28.40 16.76
C GLU A 895 -49.73 29.82 16.28
N LYS A 896 -49.26 29.99 15.03
CA LYS A 896 -49.08 31.32 14.41
C LYS A 896 -50.42 32.07 14.30
N ALA A 897 -51.51 31.38 14.01
CA ALA A 897 -52.87 31.95 14.02
C ALA A 897 -53.33 32.34 15.43
N LYS A 898 -53.04 31.52 16.45
CA LYS A 898 -53.32 31.86 17.86
C LYS A 898 -52.48 33.05 18.35
N GLN A 899 -51.22 33.14 17.97
CA GLN A 899 -50.34 34.27 18.30
C GLN A 899 -50.82 35.54 17.61
N LYS A 900 -51.19 35.48 16.32
CA LYS A 900 -51.83 36.62 15.61
C LYS A 900 -53.14 37.03 16.25
N ALA A 901 -54.00 36.09 16.63
CA ALA A 901 -55.26 36.39 17.32
C ALA A 901 -55.03 37.00 18.72
N ALA A 902 -54.00 36.55 19.44
CA ALA A 902 -53.59 37.12 20.73
C ALA A 902 -53.01 38.54 20.58
N GLU A 903 -52.23 38.79 19.52
CA GLU A 903 -51.76 40.13 19.17
C GLU A 903 -52.89 41.06 18.75
N GLU A 904 -53.82 40.61 17.91
CA GLU A 904 -55.00 41.39 17.53
C GLU A 904 -55.92 41.67 18.72
N ALA A 905 -56.09 40.69 19.62
CA ALA A 905 -56.82 40.88 20.88
C ALA A 905 -56.12 41.91 21.77
N LYS A 906 -54.79 41.85 21.90
CA LYS A 906 -53.99 42.88 22.62
C LYS A 906 -54.11 44.26 21.96
N LYS A 907 -54.16 44.32 20.62
CA LYS A 907 -54.31 45.57 19.84
C LYS A 907 -55.71 46.17 20.01
N LYS A 908 -56.77 45.34 20.02
CA LYS A 908 -58.15 45.76 20.35
C LYS A 908 -58.31 46.16 21.82
N LEU A 909 -57.65 45.47 22.76
CA LEU A 909 -57.64 45.83 24.18
C LEU A 909 -56.95 47.18 24.41
N LYS A 910 -55.81 47.43 23.74
CA LYS A 910 -55.14 48.74 23.73
C LYS A 910 -55.97 49.84 23.06
N GLY A 911 -56.79 49.51 22.06
CA GLY A 911 -57.74 50.43 21.44
C GLY A 911 -58.91 50.79 22.36
N LEU A 912 -59.44 49.83 23.12
CA LEU A 912 -60.52 50.05 24.08
C LEU A 912 -60.04 50.80 25.34
N LEU A 913 -58.78 50.61 25.75
CA LEU A 913 -58.16 51.35 26.85
C LEU A 913 -57.74 52.80 26.48
N LYS A 914 -57.80 53.17 25.20
CA LYS A 914 -57.64 54.55 24.73
C LYS A 914 -58.95 55.34 24.59
N ASN A 915 -60.11 54.69 24.78
CA ASN A 915 -61.43 55.30 24.73
C ASN A 915 -62.16 55.25 26.09
N LYS A 916 -61.42 55.38 27.20
CA LYS A 916 -61.95 55.71 28.51
C LYS A 916 -61.23 56.89 29.10
#